data_AF-A0A945H9T4-F1
#
_entry.id   AF-A0A945H9T4-F1
#
_cell.length_a   1.000
_cell.length_b   1.000
_cell.length_c   1.000
_cell.angle_alpha   90.00
_cell.angle_beta   90.00
_cell.angle_gamma   90.00
#
_symmetry.space_group_name_H-M   'P 1'
#
loop_
_entity.id
_entity.type
_entity.pdbx_description
1 polymer ?
#
loop_
_entity_poly.entity_id
_entity_poly.type
_entity_poly.pdbx_seq_one_letter_code
_entity_poly.pdbx_strand_id
1 'polypeptide(L)'
;EFSVSGDTINAVIPLADLKLTAGQSVGFSAFQEGASDGWAVDFVESDSLTLEGTKAENGIASVDDPKDMADSSGDIKQIHALVENGNLYLKMSVYGIMAPSAEQTPEGMKNRYYYHWLLDTDNDTATGFKTDAYEGNPTGLAKPLGVDLIVQFGWRDGKPNGLSAYDVLIGDDAPLVEDYTFAVGSDSVEVVIPLAELGLTLGQSVGFSAFQEGASDGWAVDFVESTTLTLSQDSAVDMTLETYFTGNAFSFEIQIKDDGDTKVDATSISVSVDGASVEADVSQANGVTLIAGVNPSLVAQDAVLTVSLTLNAGGATQSKDFVVNVGSYTLLPADLRVPAIVESQSKRGLMAGVTQISSATTFLDSLHENKADLAEKQLAGKMLDPDYEDEDVPYVNEAHEDADEEFVVVYEPVEVVNWFEQAPGEAGNFRAGLGHEDKPFPYLPGWNEVHDGVVIEIAAWLELEAGAHKIGMNGEGGWKVSGGTGPDGILIGTFDNSTMLPGEDNILGTDDDVPLKLVPTYFPLDQYVNIVVTEAGMYPIRVLWFQSRHNKAPGLQLELFTVKDRAKHLINDSKDSMAIKAWYEIVEAELKVPSISIRRDGGKVVIEWIGTLQAAGSVNGPWGDVADDSSSPMTLTPDQAKQFGRAVRK
;
A
#
# COMPACT_ATOMS: atom_id res chain seq x y z
N GLU A 1 5.07 -28.19 7.20
CA GLU A 1 5.75 -26.96 6.74
C GLU A 1 5.87 -25.97 7.88
N PHE A 2 6.83 -25.05 7.82
CA PHE A 2 6.84 -23.91 8.71
C PHE A 2 7.19 -22.66 7.91
N SER A 3 6.61 -21.52 8.28
CA SER A 3 7.00 -20.22 7.77
C SER A 3 7.44 -19.35 8.95
N VAL A 4 8.44 -18.51 8.70
CA VAL A 4 8.91 -17.55 9.68
C VAL A 4 8.66 -16.18 9.07
N SER A 5 7.85 -15.38 9.76
CA SER A 5 7.56 -14.00 9.38
C SER A 5 7.72 -13.14 10.63
N GLY A 6 8.68 -12.22 10.61
CA GLY A 6 9.02 -11.40 11.77
C GLY A 6 9.43 -12.23 12.99
N ASP A 7 8.71 -12.04 14.10
CA ASP A 7 8.87 -12.74 15.37
C ASP A 7 8.03 -14.03 15.49
N THR A 8 7.28 -14.37 14.44
CA THR A 8 6.32 -15.48 14.45
C THR A 8 6.85 -16.66 13.63
N ILE A 9 6.80 -17.85 14.24
CA ILE A 9 7.02 -19.13 13.57
C ILE A 9 5.65 -19.80 13.42
N ASN A 10 5.16 -19.91 12.20
CA ASN A 10 3.98 -20.72 11.88
C ASN A 10 4.43 -22.12 11.50
N ALA A 11 3.79 -23.16 12.01
CA ALA A 11 4.08 -24.54 11.63
C ALA A 11 2.78 -25.28 11.33
N VAL A 12 2.68 -25.81 10.11
CA VAL A 12 1.64 -26.74 9.68
C VAL A 12 2.21 -28.15 9.77
N ILE A 13 1.70 -28.95 10.69
CA ILE A 13 2.12 -30.33 10.88
C ILE A 13 0.91 -31.24 10.71
N PRO A 14 0.93 -32.22 9.79
CA PRO A 14 -0.12 -33.21 9.69
C PRO A 14 -0.33 -33.92 11.04
N LEU A 15 -1.58 -34.02 11.50
CA LEU A 15 -1.89 -34.66 12.79
C LEU A 15 -1.39 -36.11 12.86
N ALA A 16 -1.38 -36.81 11.73
CA ALA A 16 -0.88 -38.18 11.62
C ALA A 16 0.61 -38.30 11.96
N ASP A 17 1.43 -37.30 11.59
CA ASP A 17 2.87 -37.28 11.88
C ASP A 17 3.14 -37.09 13.37
N LEU A 18 2.24 -36.38 14.05
CA LEU A 18 2.23 -36.22 15.51
C LEU A 18 1.50 -37.37 16.24
N LYS A 19 0.94 -38.34 15.50
CA LYS A 19 0.11 -39.43 16.02
C LYS A 19 -1.10 -38.94 16.82
N LEU A 20 -1.64 -37.79 16.42
CA LEU A 20 -2.84 -37.18 16.98
C LEU A 20 -4.02 -37.40 16.02
N THR A 21 -5.24 -37.34 16.56
CA THR A 21 -6.47 -37.52 15.77
C THR A 21 -7.45 -36.38 15.98
N ALA A 22 -8.22 -36.02 14.95
CA ALA A 22 -9.34 -35.10 15.10
C ALA A 22 -10.33 -35.58 16.19
N GLY A 23 -10.84 -34.65 16.98
CA GLY A 23 -11.65 -34.85 18.18
C GLY A 23 -10.85 -35.03 19.48
N GLN A 24 -9.52 -35.13 19.42
CA GLN A 24 -8.66 -35.27 20.59
C GLN A 24 -8.36 -33.90 21.22
N SER A 25 -8.56 -33.75 22.53
CA SER A 25 -7.98 -32.61 23.27
C SER A 25 -6.50 -32.84 23.55
N VAL A 26 -5.69 -31.85 23.24
CA VAL A 26 -4.24 -31.83 23.46
C VAL A 26 -3.86 -30.60 24.28
N GLY A 27 -2.87 -30.76 25.14
CA GLY A 27 -2.19 -29.62 25.78
C GLY A 27 -0.98 -29.22 24.95
N PHE A 28 -0.74 -27.93 24.78
CA PHE A 28 0.41 -27.41 24.03
C PHE A 28 1.09 -26.27 24.80
N SER A 29 2.40 -26.13 24.58
CA SER A 29 3.30 -25.13 25.16
C SER A 29 4.53 -25.08 24.25
N ALA A 30 5.28 -23.98 24.26
CA ALA A 30 6.50 -23.83 23.49
C ALA A 30 7.65 -23.40 24.41
N PHE A 31 8.87 -23.71 24.02
CA PHE A 31 10.06 -23.17 24.67
C PHE A 31 11.12 -22.79 23.65
N GLN A 32 11.91 -21.78 23.98
CA GLN A 32 13.07 -21.37 23.20
C GLN A 32 14.34 -21.74 23.96
N GLU A 33 15.26 -22.44 23.31
CA GLU A 33 16.64 -22.63 23.79
C GLU A 33 17.63 -22.11 22.75
N GLY A 34 18.73 -21.48 23.19
CA GLY A 34 19.73 -20.98 22.26
C GLY A 34 20.99 -20.44 22.93
N ALA A 35 22.11 -20.50 22.21
CA ALA A 35 23.41 -20.05 22.72
C ALA A 35 23.54 -18.52 22.84
N SER A 36 22.59 -17.75 22.30
CA SER A 36 22.60 -16.28 22.28
C SER A 36 22.56 -15.66 23.68
N ASP A 37 21.98 -16.36 24.67
CA ASP A 37 22.02 -15.99 26.09
C ASP A 37 22.47 -17.17 26.97
N GLY A 38 23.61 -17.76 26.62
CA GLY A 38 24.26 -18.77 27.48
C GLY A 38 23.47 -20.06 27.67
N TRP A 39 22.63 -20.45 26.71
CA TRP A 39 21.71 -21.59 26.79
C TRP A 39 20.60 -21.42 27.84
N ALA A 40 20.24 -20.19 28.18
CA ALA A 40 19.01 -19.92 28.90
C ALA A 40 17.80 -20.42 28.09
N VAL A 41 16.79 -20.92 28.80
CA VAL A 41 15.57 -21.48 28.21
C VAL A 41 14.38 -20.74 28.79
N ASP A 42 13.49 -20.26 27.92
CA ASP A 42 12.21 -19.67 28.31
C ASP A 42 11.03 -20.53 27.83
N PHE A 43 10.00 -20.68 28.67
CA PHE A 43 8.82 -21.50 28.43
C PHE A 43 7.57 -20.64 28.40
N VAL A 44 6.72 -20.86 27.41
CA VAL A 44 5.36 -20.32 27.38
C VAL A 44 4.46 -21.22 28.22
N GLU A 45 3.58 -20.62 29.03
CA GLU A 45 2.58 -21.35 29.80
C GLU A 45 1.70 -22.23 28.90
N SER A 46 1.33 -23.42 29.39
CA SER A 46 0.58 -24.37 28.58
C SER A 46 -0.90 -24.02 28.46
N ASP A 47 -1.49 -24.26 27.29
CA ASP A 47 -2.93 -24.20 27.06
C ASP A 47 -3.44 -25.52 26.45
N SER A 48 -4.76 -25.67 26.28
CA SER A 48 -5.39 -26.85 25.72
C SER A 48 -6.28 -26.53 24.52
N LEU A 49 -6.17 -27.36 23.48
CA LEU A 49 -6.94 -27.26 22.24
C LEU A 49 -7.61 -28.61 21.96
N THR A 50 -8.87 -28.59 21.53
CA THR A 50 -9.50 -29.76 20.91
C THR A 50 -9.24 -29.70 19.41
N LEU A 51 -8.54 -30.70 18.89
CA LEU A 51 -8.20 -30.76 17.47
C LEU A 51 -9.47 -31.01 16.68
N GLU A 52 -9.90 -30.06 15.86
CA GLU A 52 -11.01 -30.29 14.93
C GLU A 52 -10.45 -30.75 13.59
N GLY A 53 -11.11 -31.75 12.97
CA GLY A 53 -10.85 -32.07 11.57
C GLY A 53 -11.55 -31.05 10.69
N THR A 54 -11.07 -30.85 9.45
CA THR A 54 -11.72 -30.04 8.43
C THR A 54 -13.19 -30.47 8.31
N LYS A 55 -14.11 -29.63 8.79
CA LYS A 55 -15.55 -29.87 8.64
C LYS A 55 -15.94 -29.42 7.24
N ALA A 56 -16.13 -30.40 6.35
CA ALA A 56 -16.71 -30.21 5.03
C ALA A 56 -18.24 -30.04 5.13
N GLU A 57 -18.70 -28.96 5.74
CA GLU A 57 -20.12 -28.59 5.70
C GLU A 57 -20.27 -27.21 5.03
N ASN A 58 -20.68 -27.25 3.75
CA ASN A 58 -21.34 -26.19 2.98
C ASN A 58 -20.48 -25.00 2.48
N GLY A 59 -19.49 -25.27 1.64
CA GLY A 59 -18.83 -24.22 0.83
C GLY A 59 -17.40 -24.55 0.40
N ILE A 60 -16.88 -25.70 0.85
CA ILE A 60 -15.50 -26.14 0.62
C ILE A 60 -15.49 -27.43 -0.21
N ALA A 61 -14.78 -27.43 -1.34
CA ALA A 61 -14.46 -28.64 -2.09
C ALA A 61 -12.94 -28.87 -2.10
N SER A 62 -12.51 -30.12 -1.95
CA SER A 62 -11.11 -30.53 -2.05
C SER A 62 -11.01 -31.84 -2.82
N VAL A 63 -10.02 -31.95 -3.72
CA VAL A 63 -9.71 -33.19 -4.44
C VAL A 63 -8.21 -33.42 -4.41
N ASP A 64 -7.81 -34.62 -3.98
CA ASP A 64 -6.42 -35.08 -3.98
C ASP A 64 -6.10 -35.80 -5.29
N ASP A 65 -4.86 -35.67 -5.75
CA ASP A 65 -4.39 -36.29 -6.98
C ASP A 65 -3.05 -37.02 -6.77
N PRO A 66 -2.86 -38.25 -7.29
CA PRO A 66 -1.65 -39.03 -7.08
C PRO A 66 -0.51 -38.61 -7.99
N LYS A 67 0.71 -38.56 -7.45
CA LYS A 67 1.92 -38.27 -8.24
C LYS A 67 2.10 -39.22 -9.42
N ASP A 68 1.86 -38.77 -10.64
CA ASP A 68 1.91 -39.61 -11.84
C ASP A 68 2.54 -38.98 -13.09
N MET A 69 3.10 -37.76 -12.97
CA MET A 69 3.88 -37.10 -14.01
C MET A 69 5.40 -37.10 -13.72
N ALA A 70 6.20 -36.90 -14.78
CA ALA A 70 7.65 -36.83 -14.65
C ALA A 70 8.10 -35.45 -14.13
N ASP A 71 7.49 -34.37 -14.62
CA ASP A 71 7.70 -33.02 -14.07
C ASP A 71 6.84 -32.79 -12.83
N SER A 72 7.45 -32.90 -11.65
CA SER A 72 6.75 -32.71 -10.38
C SER A 72 6.15 -31.31 -10.20
N SER A 73 6.68 -30.28 -10.88
CA SER A 73 6.13 -28.93 -10.79
C SER A 73 4.87 -28.78 -11.62
N GLY A 74 4.67 -29.60 -12.65
CA GLY A 74 3.40 -29.71 -13.39
C GLY A 74 2.40 -30.70 -12.78
N ASP A 75 2.90 -31.68 -12.01
CA ASP A 75 2.13 -32.75 -11.35
C ASP A 75 1.27 -32.19 -10.19
N ILE A 76 -0.02 -32.05 -10.42
CA ILE A 76 -1.00 -31.57 -9.47
C ILE A 76 -1.12 -32.57 -8.32
N LYS A 77 -1.13 -32.04 -7.11
CA LYS A 77 -1.25 -32.80 -5.86
C LYS A 77 -2.64 -32.65 -5.25
N GLN A 78 -3.21 -31.45 -5.31
CA GLN A 78 -4.50 -31.16 -4.70
C GLN A 78 -5.11 -29.88 -5.27
N ILE A 79 -6.44 -29.85 -5.39
CA ILE A 79 -7.20 -28.62 -5.63
C ILE A 79 -8.22 -28.36 -4.52
N HIS A 80 -8.46 -27.08 -4.24
CA HIS A 80 -9.40 -26.62 -3.23
C HIS A 80 -10.17 -25.39 -3.71
N ALA A 81 -11.44 -25.28 -3.31
CA ALA A 81 -12.30 -24.14 -3.61
C ALA A 81 -13.12 -23.72 -2.38
N LEU A 82 -13.26 -22.41 -2.16
CA LEU A 82 -14.06 -21.78 -1.11
C LEU A 82 -14.83 -20.58 -1.67
N VAL A 83 -16.05 -20.35 -1.20
CA VAL A 83 -16.81 -19.13 -1.49
C VAL A 83 -16.94 -18.27 -0.24
N GLU A 84 -16.46 -17.03 -0.32
CA GLU A 84 -16.53 -16.06 0.78
C GLU A 84 -16.74 -14.65 0.22
N ASN A 85 -17.62 -13.86 0.83
CA ASN A 85 -17.87 -12.46 0.45
C ASN A 85 -18.23 -12.25 -1.04
N GLY A 86 -18.87 -13.25 -1.67
CA GLY A 86 -19.23 -13.21 -3.11
C GLY A 86 -18.07 -13.51 -4.06
N ASN A 87 -16.89 -13.87 -3.54
CA ASN A 87 -15.72 -14.28 -4.30
C ASN A 87 -15.53 -15.80 -4.25
N LEU A 88 -14.99 -16.36 -5.34
CA LEU A 88 -14.48 -17.71 -5.42
C LEU A 88 -12.98 -17.68 -5.17
N TYR A 89 -12.56 -18.36 -4.10
CA TYR A 89 -11.18 -18.61 -3.75
C TYR A 89 -10.79 -20.00 -4.23
N LEU A 90 -9.80 -20.07 -5.11
CA LEU A 90 -9.26 -21.30 -5.67
C LEU A 90 -7.84 -21.52 -5.17
N LYS A 91 -7.50 -22.75 -4.84
CA LYS A 91 -6.13 -23.16 -4.51
C LYS A 91 -5.78 -24.41 -5.27
N MET A 92 -4.54 -24.48 -5.75
CA MET A 92 -3.96 -25.67 -6.38
C MET A 92 -2.57 -25.88 -5.79
N SER A 93 -2.25 -27.12 -5.48
CA SER A 93 -0.91 -27.52 -5.03
C SER A 93 -0.34 -28.57 -5.98
N VAL A 94 0.98 -28.61 -6.13
CA VAL A 94 1.74 -29.56 -6.96
C VAL A 94 2.70 -30.38 -6.10
N TYR A 95 3.26 -31.46 -6.64
CA TYR A 95 4.27 -32.25 -5.93
C TYR A 95 5.66 -31.59 -5.89
N GLY A 96 5.91 -30.61 -6.76
CA GLY A 96 7.16 -29.89 -6.94
C GLY A 96 7.08 -28.45 -6.45
N ILE A 97 7.57 -27.52 -7.28
CA ILE A 97 7.54 -26.07 -6.98
C ILE A 97 6.44 -25.45 -7.82
N MET A 98 5.50 -24.75 -7.18
CA MET A 98 4.50 -23.99 -7.92
C MET A 98 5.14 -22.76 -8.56
N ALA A 99 4.81 -22.50 -9.83
CA ALA A 99 5.32 -21.34 -10.59
C ALA A 99 6.85 -21.19 -10.50
N PRO A 100 7.62 -22.23 -10.89
CA PRO A 100 9.07 -22.24 -10.71
C PRO A 100 9.74 -21.15 -11.56
N SER A 101 10.87 -20.62 -11.10
CA SER A 101 11.76 -19.84 -11.96
C SER A 101 12.44 -20.72 -13.02
N ALA A 102 13.03 -20.09 -14.05
CA ALA A 102 13.81 -20.81 -15.06
C ALA A 102 14.93 -21.67 -14.43
N GLU A 103 15.58 -21.19 -13.36
CA GLU A 103 16.64 -21.91 -12.65
C GLU A 103 16.12 -23.07 -11.79
N GLN A 104 14.89 -22.97 -11.30
CA GLN A 104 14.21 -24.02 -10.52
C GLN A 104 13.57 -25.08 -11.41
N THR A 105 13.59 -24.89 -12.72
CA THR A 105 13.02 -25.84 -13.68
C THR A 105 13.89 -27.10 -13.74
N PRO A 106 13.33 -28.31 -13.63
CA PRO A 106 14.12 -29.54 -13.71
C PRO A 106 14.95 -29.62 -14.99
N GLU A 107 16.17 -30.18 -14.90
CA GLU A 107 17.06 -30.33 -16.05
C GLU A 107 16.39 -31.11 -17.19
N GLY A 108 16.38 -30.54 -18.39
CA GLY A 108 15.73 -31.11 -19.56
C GLY A 108 14.27 -30.68 -19.77
N MET A 109 13.66 -29.98 -18.80
CA MET A 109 12.31 -29.42 -18.91
C MET A 109 12.34 -27.96 -19.39
N LYS A 110 11.22 -27.46 -19.90
CA LYS A 110 11.04 -26.03 -20.29
C LYS A 110 10.20 -25.29 -19.25
N ASN A 111 10.58 -24.08 -18.87
CA ASN A 111 9.79 -23.31 -17.90
C ASN A 111 8.52 -22.73 -18.54
N ARG A 112 7.50 -23.57 -18.77
CA ARG A 112 6.22 -23.16 -19.34
C ARG A 112 5.11 -24.11 -18.87
N TYR A 113 4.25 -23.56 -18.02
CA TYR A 113 3.19 -24.27 -17.30
C TYR A 113 1.87 -23.52 -17.48
N TYR A 114 0.79 -24.25 -17.73
CA TYR A 114 -0.57 -23.74 -17.67
C TYR A 114 -1.35 -24.64 -16.72
N TYR A 115 -1.80 -24.05 -15.62
CA TYR A 115 -2.64 -24.72 -14.64
C TYR A 115 -4.07 -24.23 -14.83
N HIS A 116 -5.03 -25.14 -14.82
CA HIS A 116 -6.41 -24.83 -15.15
C HIS A 116 -7.34 -25.40 -14.09
N TRP A 117 -8.18 -24.55 -13.49
CA TRP A 117 -9.38 -25.04 -12.80
C TRP A 117 -10.54 -25.12 -13.78
N LEU A 118 -11.34 -26.17 -13.62
CA LEU A 118 -12.46 -26.51 -14.49
C LEU A 118 -13.77 -26.39 -13.71
N LEU A 119 -14.75 -25.71 -14.30
CA LEU A 119 -16.10 -25.54 -13.75
C LEU A 119 -17.15 -25.99 -14.76
N ASP A 120 -17.91 -27.01 -14.42
CA ASP A 120 -19.11 -27.47 -15.13
C ASP A 120 -20.32 -26.82 -14.45
N THR A 121 -20.84 -25.76 -15.07
CA THR A 121 -21.74 -24.82 -14.38
C THR A 121 -23.19 -25.26 -14.40
N ASP A 122 -23.56 -26.12 -15.34
CA ASP A 122 -24.88 -26.73 -15.46
C ASP A 122 -24.94 -28.18 -14.93
N ASN A 123 -23.80 -28.79 -14.60
CA ASN A 123 -23.61 -30.20 -14.24
C ASN A 123 -24.11 -31.17 -15.32
N ASP A 124 -24.06 -30.77 -16.60
CA ASP A 124 -24.40 -31.62 -17.74
C ASP A 124 -23.15 -32.03 -18.51
N THR A 125 -22.65 -33.23 -18.25
CA THR A 125 -21.51 -33.83 -18.98
C THR A 125 -21.69 -33.93 -20.51
N ALA A 126 -22.89 -33.67 -21.05
CA ALA A 126 -23.14 -33.62 -22.48
C ALA A 126 -22.81 -32.27 -23.14
N THR A 127 -22.73 -31.18 -22.37
CA THR A 127 -22.43 -29.81 -22.80
C THR A 127 -20.94 -29.48 -22.59
N GLY A 128 -20.52 -28.29 -23.02
CA GLY A 128 -19.16 -27.80 -22.77
C GLY A 128 -18.01 -28.59 -23.40
N PHE A 129 -16.82 -28.38 -22.84
CA PHE A 129 -15.59 -29.11 -23.13
C PHE A 129 -15.54 -30.41 -22.32
N LYS A 130 -15.38 -31.54 -23.01
CA LYS A 130 -15.46 -32.86 -22.39
C LYS A 130 -14.10 -33.29 -21.87
N THR A 131 -14.03 -33.63 -20.59
CA THR A 131 -12.77 -34.08 -19.96
C THR A 131 -12.55 -35.60 -20.06
N ASP A 132 -13.38 -36.35 -20.79
CA ASP A 132 -13.17 -37.79 -21.00
C ASP A 132 -12.02 -38.10 -21.99
N ALA A 133 -11.64 -37.13 -22.82
CA ALA A 133 -10.47 -37.18 -23.68
C ALA A 133 -9.89 -35.77 -23.92
N TYR A 134 -8.57 -35.67 -24.02
CA TYR A 134 -7.84 -34.44 -24.38
C TYR A 134 -6.97 -34.66 -25.61
N GLU A 135 -7.09 -33.77 -26.60
CA GLU A 135 -6.42 -33.88 -27.92
C GLU A 135 -6.53 -35.26 -28.60
N GLY A 136 -7.64 -35.97 -28.35
CA GLY A 136 -7.92 -37.30 -28.89
C GLY A 136 -7.37 -38.48 -28.07
N ASN A 137 -6.74 -38.23 -26.92
CA ASN A 137 -6.29 -39.25 -25.98
C ASN A 137 -7.23 -39.34 -24.77
N PRO A 138 -7.64 -40.54 -24.32
CA PRO A 138 -8.44 -40.68 -23.11
C PRO A 138 -7.70 -40.17 -21.87
N THR A 139 -8.37 -39.40 -21.01
CA THR A 139 -7.80 -38.85 -19.77
C THR A 139 -7.75 -39.86 -18.64
N GLY A 140 -8.67 -40.83 -18.64
CA GLY A 140 -8.77 -41.86 -17.58
C GLY A 140 -9.56 -41.44 -16.34
N LEU A 141 -10.13 -40.23 -16.33
CA LEU A 141 -11.00 -39.74 -15.25
C LEU A 141 -12.20 -40.67 -15.02
N ALA A 142 -12.53 -40.91 -13.74
CA ALA A 142 -13.68 -41.73 -13.38
C ALA A 142 -15.00 -40.96 -13.49
N LYS A 143 -14.97 -39.64 -13.23
CA LYS A 143 -16.10 -38.71 -13.36
C LYS A 143 -15.71 -37.55 -14.29
N PRO A 144 -15.79 -37.73 -15.61
CA PRO A 144 -15.57 -36.63 -16.55
C PRO A 144 -16.64 -35.54 -16.39
N LEU A 145 -16.28 -34.32 -16.79
CA LEU A 145 -17.12 -33.12 -16.76
C LEU A 145 -17.43 -32.62 -18.18
N GLY A 146 -18.52 -31.87 -18.31
CA GLY A 146 -18.81 -30.99 -19.44
C GLY A 146 -18.48 -29.55 -19.06
N VAL A 147 -17.21 -29.17 -19.15
CA VAL A 147 -16.72 -27.89 -18.60
C VAL A 147 -17.30 -26.72 -19.38
N ASP A 148 -17.82 -25.72 -18.68
CA ASP A 148 -18.28 -24.46 -19.28
C ASP A 148 -17.27 -23.32 -19.07
N LEU A 149 -16.64 -23.27 -17.89
CA LEU A 149 -15.69 -22.21 -17.54
C LEU A 149 -14.32 -22.80 -17.19
N ILE A 150 -13.27 -22.13 -17.65
CA ILE A 150 -11.88 -22.40 -17.29
C ILE A 150 -11.29 -21.18 -16.58
N VAL A 151 -10.58 -21.41 -15.48
CA VAL A 151 -9.68 -20.42 -14.87
C VAL A 151 -8.24 -20.89 -15.14
N GLN A 152 -7.54 -20.19 -16.03
CA GLN A 152 -6.17 -20.50 -16.43
C GLN A 152 -5.17 -19.63 -15.67
N PHE A 153 -4.22 -20.26 -15.00
CA PHE A 153 -3.01 -19.67 -14.44
C PHE A 153 -1.80 -20.08 -15.30
N GLY A 154 -1.47 -19.26 -16.30
CA GLY A 154 -0.29 -19.46 -17.16
C GLY A 154 0.99 -18.90 -16.54
N TRP A 155 2.07 -19.66 -16.66
CA TRP A 155 3.39 -19.33 -16.14
C TRP A 155 4.49 -19.68 -17.13
N ARG A 156 5.41 -18.76 -17.36
CA ARG A 156 6.53 -18.96 -18.29
C ARG A 156 7.74 -18.15 -17.86
N ASP A 157 8.90 -18.79 -17.94
CA ASP A 157 10.21 -18.21 -17.65
C ASP A 157 10.22 -17.41 -16.31
N GLY A 158 9.58 -17.95 -15.27
CA GLY A 158 9.51 -17.34 -13.94
C GLY A 158 8.53 -16.18 -13.79
N LYS A 159 7.58 -16.00 -14.72
CA LYS A 159 6.56 -14.93 -14.67
C LYS A 159 5.20 -15.39 -15.20
N PRO A 160 4.10 -14.68 -14.87
CA PRO A 160 2.80 -14.95 -15.46
C PRO A 160 2.81 -14.89 -16.98
N ASN A 161 2.07 -15.78 -17.63
CA ASN A 161 1.97 -15.88 -19.08
C ASN A 161 0.59 -16.37 -19.52
N GLY A 162 -0.44 -15.56 -19.24
CA GLY A 162 -1.83 -15.84 -19.59
C GLY A 162 -2.64 -16.18 -18.35
N LEU A 163 -3.12 -15.13 -17.66
CA LEU A 163 -4.02 -15.23 -16.51
C LEU A 163 -5.41 -14.83 -16.97
N SER A 164 -6.29 -15.81 -17.18
CA SER A 164 -7.63 -15.54 -17.67
C SER A 164 -8.65 -16.53 -17.14
N ALA A 165 -9.88 -16.06 -16.98
CA ALA A 165 -11.05 -16.90 -16.81
C ALA A 165 -11.99 -16.70 -17.98
N TYR A 166 -12.44 -17.78 -18.62
CA TYR A 166 -13.20 -17.70 -19.86
C TYR A 166 -14.22 -18.83 -20.00
N ASP A 167 -15.25 -18.56 -20.80
CA ASP A 167 -16.21 -19.56 -21.27
C ASP A 167 -15.58 -20.36 -22.41
N VAL A 168 -15.52 -21.67 -22.28
CA VAL A 168 -14.81 -22.54 -23.23
C VAL A 168 -15.45 -22.58 -24.62
N LEU A 169 -16.74 -22.27 -24.73
CA LEU A 169 -17.45 -22.22 -26.01
C LEU A 169 -17.21 -20.92 -26.76
N ILE A 170 -16.82 -19.87 -26.03
CA ILE A 170 -16.42 -18.58 -26.59
C ILE A 170 -14.92 -18.59 -26.92
N GLY A 171 -14.10 -19.14 -26.03
CA GLY A 171 -12.64 -19.22 -26.14
C GLY A 171 -11.91 -18.17 -25.32
N ASP A 172 -10.60 -18.36 -25.18
CA ASP A 172 -9.68 -17.50 -24.41
C ASP A 172 -9.39 -16.15 -25.09
N ASP A 173 -9.72 -15.99 -26.38
CA ASP A 173 -9.66 -14.73 -27.12
C ASP A 173 -10.68 -13.66 -26.66
N ALA A 174 -11.64 -14.04 -25.80
CA ALA A 174 -12.63 -13.14 -25.21
C ALA A 174 -12.93 -13.51 -23.75
N PRO A 175 -11.97 -13.32 -22.85
CA PRO A 175 -12.09 -13.75 -21.45
C PRO A 175 -13.12 -12.93 -20.68
N LEU A 176 -13.70 -13.58 -19.68
CA LEU A 176 -14.61 -12.95 -18.70
C LEU A 176 -13.82 -12.10 -17.70
N VAL A 177 -12.64 -12.58 -17.31
CA VAL A 177 -11.71 -11.92 -16.38
C VAL A 177 -10.27 -12.14 -16.86
N GLU A 178 -9.44 -11.11 -16.80
CA GLU A 178 -7.99 -11.19 -17.03
C GLU A 178 -7.25 -10.63 -15.81
N ASP A 179 -6.01 -11.05 -15.62
CA ASP A 179 -5.09 -10.51 -14.59
C ASP A 179 -5.70 -10.47 -13.18
N TYR A 180 -6.46 -11.51 -12.84
CA TYR A 180 -7.03 -11.67 -11.51
C TYR A 180 -5.95 -11.78 -10.42
N THR A 181 -6.34 -11.51 -9.18
CA THR A 181 -5.41 -11.54 -8.03
C THR A 181 -5.00 -12.97 -7.69
N PHE A 182 -3.70 -13.18 -7.44
CA PHE A 182 -3.16 -14.48 -7.03
C PHE A 182 -2.01 -14.36 -6.03
N ALA A 183 -1.71 -15.45 -5.33
CA ALA A 183 -0.55 -15.61 -4.46
C ALA A 183 0.13 -16.97 -4.72
N VAL A 184 1.46 -16.98 -4.82
CA VAL A 184 2.25 -18.20 -5.03
C VAL A 184 3.02 -18.55 -3.75
N GLY A 185 2.82 -19.76 -3.25
CA GLY A 185 3.60 -20.40 -2.19
C GLY A 185 4.66 -21.34 -2.75
N SER A 186 5.29 -22.15 -1.89
CA SER A 186 6.35 -23.08 -2.32
C SER A 186 5.85 -24.14 -3.31
N ASP A 187 4.71 -24.78 -3.00
CA ASP A 187 4.12 -25.85 -3.80
C ASP A 187 2.67 -25.55 -4.18
N SER A 188 2.15 -24.34 -3.95
CA SER A 188 0.75 -24.01 -4.22
C SER A 188 0.52 -22.60 -4.77
N VAL A 189 -0.57 -22.40 -5.49
CA VAL A 189 -1.08 -21.09 -5.94
C VAL A 189 -2.50 -20.90 -5.43
N GLU A 190 -2.82 -19.66 -5.05
CA GLU A 190 -4.15 -19.23 -4.61
C GLU A 190 -4.65 -18.10 -5.54
N VAL A 191 -5.92 -18.16 -5.94
CA VAL A 191 -6.56 -17.25 -6.90
C VAL A 191 -7.91 -16.77 -6.36
N VAL A 192 -8.25 -15.50 -6.57
CA VAL A 192 -9.52 -14.91 -6.12
C VAL A 192 -10.24 -14.25 -7.29
N ILE A 193 -11.49 -14.67 -7.56
CA ILE A 193 -12.32 -14.10 -8.63
C ILE A 193 -13.76 -13.87 -8.12
N PRO A 194 -14.37 -12.70 -8.36
CA PRO A 194 -15.77 -12.47 -8.04
C PRO A 194 -16.70 -13.42 -8.80
N LEU A 195 -17.66 -14.05 -8.11
CA LEU A 195 -18.62 -14.98 -8.74
C LEU A 195 -19.41 -14.31 -9.87
N ALA A 196 -19.78 -13.05 -9.70
CA ALA A 196 -20.57 -12.30 -10.66
C ALA A 196 -19.85 -12.10 -12.01
N GLU A 197 -18.52 -11.98 -12.00
CA GLU A 197 -17.72 -11.83 -13.21
C GLU A 197 -17.64 -13.15 -14.00
N LEU A 198 -17.72 -14.28 -13.29
CA LEU A 198 -17.82 -15.61 -13.89
C LEU A 198 -19.26 -15.98 -14.31
N GLY A 199 -20.24 -15.11 -14.07
CA GLY A 199 -21.65 -15.41 -14.32
C GLY A 199 -22.23 -16.48 -13.36
N LEU A 200 -21.57 -16.73 -12.24
CA LEU A 200 -21.96 -17.71 -11.23
C LEU A 200 -22.80 -17.08 -10.12
N THR A 201 -23.65 -17.89 -9.47
CA THR A 201 -24.56 -17.42 -8.43
C THR A 201 -24.40 -18.19 -7.13
N LEU A 202 -24.55 -17.51 -5.99
CA LEU A 202 -24.55 -18.16 -4.67
C LEU A 202 -25.67 -19.20 -4.58
N GLY A 203 -25.35 -20.36 -4.03
CA GLY A 203 -26.23 -21.52 -3.92
C GLY A 203 -26.28 -22.41 -5.17
N GLN A 204 -25.65 -22.02 -6.28
CA GLN A 204 -25.49 -22.87 -7.46
C GLN A 204 -24.55 -24.04 -7.15
N SER A 205 -24.86 -25.21 -7.69
CA SER A 205 -23.97 -26.36 -7.68
C SER A 205 -23.22 -26.42 -8.99
N VAL A 206 -21.92 -26.71 -8.96
CA VAL A 206 -21.05 -26.84 -10.14
C VAL A 206 -20.17 -28.08 -10.01
N GLY A 207 -19.81 -28.69 -11.14
CA GLY A 207 -18.72 -29.66 -11.19
C GLY A 207 -17.39 -28.93 -11.09
N PHE A 208 -16.44 -29.46 -10.31
CA PHE A 208 -15.14 -28.85 -10.04
C PHE A 208 -14.03 -29.87 -10.23
N SER A 209 -13.02 -29.51 -11.01
CA SER A 209 -11.85 -30.32 -11.36
C SER A 209 -10.70 -29.40 -11.78
N ALA A 210 -9.57 -29.95 -12.22
CA ALA A 210 -8.45 -29.22 -12.75
C ALA A 210 -7.63 -30.07 -13.72
N PHE A 211 -6.81 -29.40 -14.51
CA PHE A 211 -5.73 -30.05 -15.22
C PHE A 211 -4.52 -29.12 -15.34
N GLN A 212 -3.35 -29.69 -15.63
CA GLN A 212 -2.14 -28.94 -15.97
C GLN A 212 -1.65 -29.39 -17.34
N GLU A 213 -1.31 -28.44 -18.20
CA GLU A 213 -0.60 -28.70 -19.46
C GLU A 213 0.57 -27.75 -19.64
N GLY A 214 1.59 -28.15 -20.39
CA GLY A 214 2.72 -27.24 -20.63
C GLY A 214 3.86 -27.88 -21.39
N ALA A 215 4.68 -27.04 -22.01
CA ALA A 215 5.86 -27.52 -22.73
C ALA A 215 6.95 -28.06 -21.79
N SER A 216 6.76 -27.98 -20.47
CA SER A 216 7.73 -28.41 -19.47
C SER A 216 8.07 -29.88 -19.60
N ASP A 217 7.07 -30.76 -19.59
CA ASP A 217 7.18 -32.20 -19.86
C ASP A 217 6.67 -32.57 -21.25
N GLY A 218 7.05 -31.78 -22.26
CA GLY A 218 6.74 -32.10 -23.66
C GLY A 218 5.25 -32.07 -24.02
N TRP A 219 4.45 -31.23 -23.34
CA TRP A 219 2.99 -31.18 -23.45
C TRP A 219 2.26 -32.40 -22.88
N ALA A 220 2.89 -33.11 -21.93
CA ALA A 220 2.14 -34.00 -21.04
C ALA A 220 1.07 -33.20 -20.29
N VAL A 221 -0.03 -33.89 -19.98
CA VAL A 221 -1.18 -33.31 -19.32
C VAL A 221 -1.53 -34.16 -18.12
N ASP A 222 -1.78 -33.48 -17.01
CA ASP A 222 -2.20 -34.07 -15.76
C ASP A 222 -3.63 -33.64 -15.42
N PHE A 223 -4.50 -34.60 -15.11
CA PHE A 223 -5.93 -34.36 -14.86
C PHE A 223 -6.31 -34.82 -13.47
N VAL A 224 -6.96 -33.92 -12.72
CA VAL A 224 -7.49 -34.21 -11.39
C VAL A 224 -8.93 -34.70 -11.47
N GLU A 225 -9.27 -35.71 -10.67
CA GLU A 225 -10.64 -36.22 -10.54
C GLU A 225 -11.64 -35.10 -10.19
N SER A 226 -12.90 -35.24 -10.61
CA SER A 226 -13.92 -34.21 -10.32
C SER A 226 -14.69 -34.46 -9.03
N THR A 227 -15.21 -33.36 -8.48
CA THR A 227 -16.18 -33.35 -7.39
C THR A 227 -17.28 -32.34 -7.66
N THR A 228 -18.35 -32.37 -6.86
CA THR A 228 -19.40 -31.34 -6.90
C THR A 228 -19.10 -30.29 -5.84
N LEU A 229 -19.13 -29.02 -6.24
CA LEU A 229 -18.99 -27.84 -5.38
C LEU A 229 -20.33 -27.11 -5.34
N THR A 230 -20.89 -26.90 -4.13
CA THR A 230 -21.98 -25.94 -3.94
C THR A 230 -21.38 -24.59 -3.59
N LEU A 231 -21.70 -23.55 -4.36
CA LEU A 231 -21.23 -22.18 -4.17
C LEU A 231 -21.98 -21.51 -3.01
N SER A 232 -21.87 -22.07 -1.81
CA SER A 232 -22.47 -21.53 -0.59
C SER A 232 -21.43 -20.82 0.27
N GLN A 233 -21.84 -19.71 0.88
CA GLN A 233 -21.05 -19.02 1.91
C GLN A 233 -21.31 -19.67 3.27
N ASP A 234 -20.30 -19.70 4.15
CA ASP A 234 -20.49 -20.08 5.55
C ASP A 234 -21.54 -19.16 6.21
N SER A 235 -22.47 -19.75 6.95
CA SER A 235 -23.78 -19.14 7.26
C SER A 235 -23.79 -18.22 8.50
N ALA A 236 -22.66 -17.61 8.84
CA ALA A 236 -22.67 -16.47 9.76
C ALA A 236 -22.98 -15.21 8.94
N VAL A 237 -24.11 -14.56 9.20
CA VAL A 237 -24.59 -13.42 8.38
C VAL A 237 -23.62 -12.24 8.53
N ASP A 238 -22.79 -11.98 7.52
CA ASP A 238 -21.71 -11.01 7.67
C ASP A 238 -22.20 -9.54 7.61
N MET A 239 -22.82 -9.09 6.51
CA MET A 239 -23.43 -7.74 6.45
C MET A 239 -24.36 -7.67 5.24
N THR A 240 -25.60 -7.23 5.41
CA THR A 240 -26.57 -7.11 4.31
C THR A 240 -26.57 -5.73 3.65
N LEU A 241 -25.96 -4.74 4.30
CA LEU A 241 -25.88 -3.36 3.82
C LEU A 241 -24.65 -3.15 2.94
N GLU A 242 -24.78 -2.33 1.90
CA GLU A 242 -23.66 -1.91 1.04
C GLU A 242 -22.59 -1.26 1.92
N THR A 243 -21.40 -1.87 1.93
CA THR A 243 -20.33 -1.49 2.86
C THR A 243 -19.03 -1.31 2.11
N TYR A 244 -18.42 -0.14 2.30
CA TYR A 244 -17.09 0.20 1.81
C TYR A 244 -16.13 0.29 2.99
N PHE A 245 -14.88 -0.11 2.76
CA PHE A 245 -13.87 -0.11 3.79
C PHE A 245 -12.52 0.32 3.23
N THR A 246 -11.79 1.09 4.03
CA THR A 246 -10.38 1.39 3.84
C THR A 246 -9.64 1.21 5.15
N GLY A 247 -8.50 0.55 5.12
CA GLY A 247 -7.61 0.43 6.27
C GLY A 247 -6.18 0.70 5.86
N ASN A 248 -5.38 1.18 6.81
CA ASN A 248 -3.96 1.41 6.66
C ASN A 248 -3.24 1.09 7.99
N ALA A 249 -1.94 1.34 8.04
CA ALA A 249 -1.13 1.05 9.22
C ALA A 249 -1.60 1.75 10.50
N PHE A 250 -2.24 2.91 10.37
CA PHE A 250 -2.59 3.78 11.50
C PHE A 250 -4.09 3.77 11.82
N SER A 251 -4.95 3.76 10.81
CA SER A 251 -6.39 3.92 10.96
C SER A 251 -7.20 3.12 9.96
N PHE A 252 -8.50 3.07 10.19
CA PHE A 252 -9.48 2.51 9.29
C PHE A 252 -10.74 3.37 9.19
N GLU A 253 -11.45 3.21 8.10
CA GLU A 253 -12.73 3.84 7.82
C GLU A 253 -13.68 2.81 7.18
N ILE A 254 -14.91 2.73 7.71
CA ILE A 254 -16.01 1.93 7.17
C ILE A 254 -17.17 2.86 6.83
N GLN A 255 -17.69 2.77 5.61
CA GLN A 255 -18.90 3.46 5.18
C GLN A 255 -19.99 2.43 4.91
N ILE A 256 -21.15 2.60 5.54
CA ILE A 256 -22.29 1.69 5.43
C ILE A 256 -23.49 2.48 4.94
N LYS A 257 -24.11 2.04 3.86
CA LYS A 257 -25.27 2.71 3.29
C LYS A 257 -26.54 1.97 3.67
N ASP A 258 -27.50 2.71 4.21
CA ASP A 258 -28.83 2.21 4.53
C ASP A 258 -29.54 1.73 3.25
N ASP A 259 -30.38 0.70 3.39
CA ASP A 259 -31.24 0.20 2.32
C ASP A 259 -32.71 0.12 2.76
N GLY A 260 -33.52 1.06 2.26
CA GLY A 260 -34.94 1.16 2.60
C GLY A 260 -35.19 1.32 4.11
N ASP A 261 -35.84 0.32 4.71
CA ASP A 261 -36.12 0.26 6.15
C ASP A 261 -34.97 -0.39 6.96
N THR A 262 -33.99 -1.00 6.30
CA THR A 262 -32.79 -1.56 6.91
C THR A 262 -31.80 -0.44 7.15
N LYS A 263 -31.85 0.15 8.35
CA LYS A 263 -31.00 1.27 8.76
C LYS A 263 -30.09 0.87 9.91
N VAL A 264 -28.86 1.39 9.90
CA VAL A 264 -27.89 1.16 10.96
C VAL A 264 -28.33 1.85 12.25
N ASP A 265 -28.40 1.10 13.35
CA ASP A 265 -28.49 1.64 14.70
C ASP A 265 -27.09 2.03 15.18
N ALA A 266 -26.77 3.33 15.11
CA ALA A 266 -25.46 3.85 15.50
C ALA A 266 -25.05 3.51 16.94
N THR A 267 -26.00 3.25 17.84
CA THR A 267 -25.69 2.92 19.24
C THR A 267 -25.29 1.47 19.48
N SER A 268 -25.42 0.63 18.45
CA SER A 268 -25.12 -0.80 18.49
C SER A 268 -23.77 -1.17 17.88
N ILE A 269 -23.06 -0.19 17.31
CA ILE A 269 -21.79 -0.40 16.62
C ILE A 269 -20.72 -0.79 17.64
N SER A 270 -20.01 -1.85 17.32
CA SER A 270 -18.81 -2.30 18.01
C SER A 270 -17.77 -2.70 16.99
N VAL A 271 -16.52 -2.31 17.22
CA VAL A 271 -15.41 -2.59 16.34
C VAL A 271 -14.27 -3.20 17.14
N SER A 272 -13.60 -4.18 16.55
CA SER A 272 -12.31 -4.67 17.04
C SER A 272 -11.29 -4.72 15.93
N VAL A 273 -10.03 -4.56 16.31
CA VAL A 273 -8.87 -4.70 15.44
C VAL A 273 -8.01 -5.83 16.00
N ASP A 274 -7.80 -6.88 15.20
CA ASP A 274 -7.14 -8.13 15.60
C ASP A 274 -7.69 -8.71 16.92
N GLY A 275 -9.03 -8.65 17.06
CA GLY A 275 -9.76 -9.09 18.24
C GLY A 275 -9.73 -8.15 19.45
N ALA A 276 -8.94 -7.07 19.42
CA ALA A 276 -8.93 -6.04 20.46
C ALA A 276 -10.01 -4.97 20.20
N SER A 277 -10.88 -4.72 21.16
CA SER A 277 -11.95 -3.71 21.01
C SER A 277 -11.36 -2.30 20.86
N VAL A 278 -11.89 -1.55 19.89
CA VAL A 278 -11.46 -0.19 19.54
C VAL A 278 -12.64 0.77 19.61
N GLU A 279 -12.40 1.95 20.19
CA GLU A 279 -13.34 3.08 20.12
C GLU A 279 -13.31 3.67 18.71
N ALA A 280 -14.48 3.89 18.12
CA ALA A 280 -14.63 4.46 16.79
C ALA A 280 -15.56 5.67 16.80
N ASP A 281 -15.21 6.70 16.04
CA ASP A 281 -16.06 7.84 15.78
C ASP A 281 -17.13 7.46 14.76
N VAL A 282 -18.39 7.65 15.14
CA VAL A 282 -19.55 7.32 14.29
C VAL A 282 -20.29 8.59 13.90
N SER A 283 -20.54 8.77 12.61
CA SER A 283 -21.42 9.81 12.10
C SER A 283 -22.43 9.26 11.10
N GLN A 284 -23.62 9.86 11.06
CA GLN A 284 -24.69 9.47 10.12
C GLN A 284 -25.17 10.70 9.35
N ALA A 285 -25.09 10.64 8.03
CA ALA A 285 -25.56 11.69 7.14
C ALA A 285 -26.07 11.11 5.83
N ASN A 286 -27.22 11.61 5.35
CA ASN A 286 -27.77 11.26 4.03
C ASN A 286 -27.91 9.75 3.75
N GLY A 287 -28.21 8.95 4.78
CA GLY A 287 -28.34 7.48 4.67
C GLY A 287 -27.02 6.73 4.62
N VAL A 288 -25.90 7.38 4.94
CA VAL A 288 -24.59 6.75 5.11
C VAL A 288 -24.17 6.88 6.56
N THR A 289 -23.75 5.76 7.15
CA THR A 289 -23.05 5.69 8.43
C THR A 289 -21.56 5.58 8.16
N LEU A 290 -20.79 6.56 8.64
CA LEU A 290 -19.34 6.59 8.59
C LEU A 290 -18.79 6.22 9.96
N ILE A 291 -17.93 5.22 10.00
CA ILE A 291 -17.24 4.72 11.19
C ILE A 291 -15.75 4.88 10.96
N ALA A 292 -15.08 5.73 11.74
CA ALA A 292 -13.64 5.96 11.65
C ALA A 292 -12.97 5.55 12.96
N GLY A 293 -11.89 4.78 12.88
CA GLY A 293 -11.16 4.34 14.07
C GLY A 293 -9.65 4.35 13.87
N VAL A 294 -8.93 4.36 14.99
CA VAL A 294 -7.46 4.30 15.04
C VAL A 294 -7.06 2.92 15.53
N ASN A 295 -6.06 2.31 14.89
CA ASN A 295 -5.55 1.01 15.30
C ASN A 295 -4.96 1.11 16.73
N PRO A 296 -5.11 0.09 17.60
CA PRO A 296 -4.57 0.11 18.97
C PRO A 296 -3.08 0.41 19.04
N SER A 297 -2.35 -0.03 18.02
CA SER A 297 -0.95 0.23 17.78
C SER A 297 -0.72 0.43 16.29
N LEU A 298 0.36 1.13 15.94
CA LEU A 298 0.81 1.22 14.57
C LEU A 298 1.11 -0.19 14.03
N VAL A 299 0.43 -0.58 12.96
CA VAL A 299 0.55 -1.91 12.36
C VAL A 299 1.85 -1.97 11.55
N ALA A 300 2.59 -3.07 11.69
CA ALA A 300 3.85 -3.25 10.98
C ALA A 300 3.65 -3.26 9.45
N GLN A 301 4.68 -2.87 8.72
CA GLN A 301 4.69 -3.00 7.26
C GLN A 301 4.58 -4.47 6.86
N ASP A 302 3.86 -4.72 5.77
CA ASP A 302 3.59 -6.04 5.19
C ASP A 302 2.83 -7.00 6.12
N ALA A 303 2.30 -6.50 7.25
CA ALA A 303 1.44 -7.25 8.13
C ALA A 303 -0.02 -7.27 7.64
N VAL A 304 -0.75 -8.28 8.08
CA VAL A 304 -2.20 -8.42 7.86
C VAL A 304 -2.91 -7.80 9.06
N LEU A 305 -3.91 -6.96 8.78
CA LEU A 305 -4.79 -6.33 9.76
C LEU A 305 -6.21 -6.85 9.58
N THR A 306 -6.86 -7.32 10.64
CA THR A 306 -8.28 -7.67 10.63
C THR A 306 -9.08 -6.66 11.43
N VAL A 307 -10.00 -5.96 10.77
CA VAL A 307 -11.00 -5.08 11.41
C VAL A 307 -12.34 -5.80 11.41
N SER A 308 -12.87 -6.10 12.59
CA SER A 308 -14.18 -6.73 12.75
C SER A 308 -15.20 -5.68 13.17
N LEU A 309 -16.34 -5.63 12.50
CA LEU A 309 -17.45 -4.73 12.78
C LEU A 309 -18.68 -5.56 13.15
N THR A 310 -19.34 -5.24 14.26
CA THR A 310 -20.67 -5.75 14.61
C THR A 310 -21.63 -4.59 14.84
N LEU A 311 -22.85 -4.67 14.29
CA LEU A 311 -23.90 -3.67 14.45
C LEU A 311 -25.29 -4.29 14.37
N ASN A 312 -26.33 -3.52 14.71
CA ASN A 312 -27.72 -3.84 14.41
C ASN A 312 -28.22 -2.99 13.24
N ALA A 313 -28.87 -3.62 12.28
CA ALA A 313 -29.58 -2.93 11.20
C ALA A 313 -30.90 -3.63 10.89
N GLY A 314 -31.97 -2.85 10.69
CA GLY A 314 -33.31 -3.40 10.41
C GLY A 314 -33.87 -4.32 11.51
N GLY A 315 -33.36 -4.21 12.74
CA GLY A 315 -33.77 -5.05 13.88
C GLY A 315 -33.02 -6.38 14.02
N ALA A 316 -31.99 -6.63 13.21
CA ALA A 316 -31.13 -7.81 13.30
C ALA A 316 -29.66 -7.41 13.50
N THR A 317 -28.90 -8.24 14.21
CA THR A 317 -27.44 -8.11 14.34
C THR A 317 -26.74 -8.60 13.08
N GLN A 318 -25.72 -7.87 12.64
CA GLN A 318 -24.87 -8.14 11.48
C GLN A 318 -23.41 -7.95 11.90
N SER A 319 -22.49 -8.77 11.39
CA SER A 319 -21.06 -8.66 11.74
C SER A 319 -20.12 -8.97 10.59
N LYS A 320 -19.19 -8.11 10.19
CA LYS A 320 -18.28 -8.35 9.07
C LYS A 320 -16.83 -8.13 9.46
N ASP A 321 -15.98 -9.03 9.00
CA ASP A 321 -14.54 -8.89 9.06
C ASP A 321 -14.00 -8.27 7.76
N PHE A 322 -13.05 -7.36 7.92
CA PHE A 322 -12.30 -6.75 6.83
C PHE A 322 -10.82 -7.05 7.04
N VAL A 323 -10.21 -7.69 6.04
CA VAL A 323 -8.79 -8.03 6.07
C VAL A 323 -8.02 -7.10 5.14
N VAL A 324 -6.96 -6.46 5.65
CA VAL A 324 -6.09 -5.53 4.89
C VAL A 324 -4.65 -5.99 4.98
N ASN A 325 -3.97 -6.00 3.84
CA ASN A 325 -2.51 -6.04 3.81
C ASN A 325 -1.98 -4.61 3.95
N VAL A 326 -1.28 -4.32 5.05
CA VAL A 326 -0.66 -3.02 5.27
C VAL A 326 0.58 -2.91 4.39
N GLY A 327 0.49 -2.15 3.31
CA GLY A 327 1.64 -1.92 2.42
C GLY A 327 2.78 -1.15 3.09
N SER A 328 3.94 -1.12 2.44
CA SER A 328 5.12 -0.42 2.94
C SER A 328 4.87 1.08 3.12
N TYR A 329 5.42 1.63 4.21
CA TYR A 329 5.33 3.05 4.57
C TYR A 329 6.57 3.48 5.34
N THR A 330 6.87 4.77 5.37
CA THR A 330 7.92 5.30 6.25
C THR A 330 7.29 6.00 7.45
N LEU A 331 7.65 5.58 8.67
CA LEU A 331 7.29 6.29 9.88
C LEU A 331 8.21 7.52 10.03
N LEU A 332 7.65 8.72 10.00
CA LEU A 332 8.39 9.92 10.39
C LEU A 332 8.24 10.13 11.90
N PRO A 333 9.35 10.13 12.68
CA PRO A 333 9.29 10.29 14.12
C PRO A 333 8.71 11.64 14.53
N ALA A 334 7.98 11.67 15.65
CA ALA A 334 7.42 12.91 16.18
C ALA A 334 8.48 13.97 16.50
N ASP A 335 9.72 13.57 16.80
CA ASP A 335 10.85 14.49 17.06
C ASP A 335 11.28 15.29 15.81
N LEU A 336 10.88 14.84 14.60
CA LEU A 336 11.14 15.56 13.36
C LEU A 336 10.17 16.74 13.16
N ARG A 337 9.02 16.74 13.85
CA ARG A 337 7.95 17.71 13.62
C ARG A 337 8.19 19.02 14.36
N VAL A 338 7.78 20.12 13.74
CA VAL A 338 7.50 21.37 14.46
C VAL A 338 6.02 21.37 14.86
N PRO A 339 5.68 21.40 16.16
CA PRO A 339 4.28 21.23 16.58
C PRO A 339 3.32 22.34 16.17
N ALA A 340 3.82 23.56 16.02
CA ALA A 340 3.05 24.73 15.61
C ALA A 340 3.96 25.83 15.07
N ILE A 341 3.44 26.66 14.18
CA ILE A 341 4.16 27.78 13.58
C ILE A 341 3.41 29.10 13.80
N VAL A 342 4.12 30.21 13.68
CA VAL A 342 3.53 31.54 13.55
C VAL A 342 3.28 31.79 12.07
N GLU A 343 2.08 31.47 11.57
CA GLU A 343 1.75 31.54 10.13
C GLU A 343 2.06 32.91 9.52
N SER A 344 1.82 34.02 10.22
CA SER A 344 2.06 35.38 9.73
C SER A 344 3.54 35.73 9.54
N GLN A 345 4.45 34.95 10.13
CA GLN A 345 5.89 35.10 10.00
C GLN A 345 6.51 34.01 9.12
N SER A 346 5.73 32.97 8.79
CA SER A 346 6.14 31.86 7.93
C SER A 346 5.82 32.16 6.46
N LYS A 347 6.44 31.44 5.54
CA LYS A 347 6.25 31.61 4.09
C LYS A 347 5.64 30.36 3.47
N ARG A 348 4.42 30.50 2.91
CA ARG A 348 3.71 29.41 2.23
C ARG A 348 4.30 29.10 0.86
N GLY A 349 4.18 27.85 0.45
CA GLY A 349 4.71 27.34 -0.82
C GLY A 349 5.74 26.24 -0.62
N LEU A 350 6.38 25.86 -1.72
CA LEU A 350 7.52 24.96 -1.76
C LEU A 350 8.72 25.73 -2.31
N MET A 351 9.93 25.37 -1.90
CA MET A 351 11.15 25.92 -2.50
C MET A 351 11.67 24.96 -3.57
N ALA A 352 11.85 25.45 -4.79
CA ALA A 352 12.40 24.69 -5.90
C ALA A 352 13.86 25.11 -6.18
N GLY A 353 14.83 24.24 -5.90
CA GLY A 353 16.23 24.40 -6.25
C GLY A 353 16.54 23.73 -7.58
N VAL A 354 16.88 24.49 -8.61
CA VAL A 354 16.98 23.99 -9.99
C VAL A 354 18.43 23.97 -10.47
N THR A 355 18.81 22.83 -11.05
CA THR A 355 20.04 22.71 -11.82
C THR A 355 19.79 22.03 -13.16
N GLN A 356 20.58 22.42 -14.14
CA GLN A 356 20.67 21.75 -15.43
C GLN A 356 22.14 21.67 -15.86
N ILE A 357 22.58 20.46 -16.15
CA ILE A 357 23.88 20.19 -16.77
C ILE A 357 23.65 19.26 -17.95
N SER A 358 23.45 19.86 -19.12
CA SER A 358 22.90 19.21 -20.29
C SER A 358 23.93 18.41 -21.09
N SER A 359 23.43 17.64 -22.05
CA SER A 359 24.25 16.99 -23.06
C SER A 359 24.98 17.99 -23.97
N ALA A 360 24.44 19.20 -24.15
CA ALA A 360 25.06 20.25 -24.94
C ALA A 360 26.33 20.82 -24.28
N THR A 361 26.33 20.92 -22.94
CA THR A 361 27.51 21.36 -22.16
C THR A 361 28.54 20.24 -22.01
N THR A 362 28.08 19.01 -21.75
CA THR A 362 28.96 17.91 -21.34
C THR A 362 29.45 17.04 -22.49
N PHE A 363 28.77 17.07 -23.64
CA PHE A 363 28.92 16.11 -24.73
C PHE A 363 28.69 14.64 -24.32
N LEU A 364 28.04 14.42 -23.17
CA LEU A 364 27.65 13.10 -22.67
C LEU A 364 26.13 12.98 -22.69
N ASP A 365 25.62 11.75 -22.75
CA ASP A 365 24.17 11.50 -22.70
C ASP A 365 23.56 11.98 -21.37
N SER A 366 24.30 11.82 -20.26
CA SER A 366 23.90 12.29 -18.92
C SER A 366 25.02 12.11 -17.90
N LEU A 367 25.22 13.10 -17.03
CA LEU A 367 26.13 12.97 -15.88
C LEU A 367 25.52 12.19 -14.72
N HIS A 368 24.21 12.32 -14.51
CA HIS A 368 23.53 11.71 -13.37
C HIS A 368 22.89 10.36 -13.69
N GLU A 369 22.76 9.98 -14.97
CA GLU A 369 22.23 8.69 -15.44
C GLU A 369 20.86 8.30 -14.85
N ASN A 370 20.09 9.28 -14.36
CA ASN A 370 18.93 9.08 -13.48
C ASN A 370 19.22 8.17 -12.27
N LYS A 371 20.34 8.38 -11.58
CA LYS A 371 20.67 7.79 -10.29
C LYS A 371 20.63 8.87 -9.22
N ALA A 372 19.96 8.60 -8.11
CA ALA A 372 19.75 9.58 -7.05
C ALA A 372 21.07 10.12 -6.48
N ASP A 373 22.04 9.24 -6.21
CA ASP A 373 23.36 9.64 -5.68
C ASP A 373 24.11 10.61 -6.60
N LEU A 374 23.99 10.41 -7.92
CA LEU A 374 24.61 11.30 -8.90
C LEU A 374 23.81 12.59 -9.05
N ALA A 375 22.48 12.55 -8.98
CA ALA A 375 21.66 13.76 -8.97
C ALA A 375 21.95 14.63 -7.73
N GLU A 376 22.14 14.03 -6.55
CA GLU A 376 22.59 14.75 -5.34
C GLU A 376 23.97 15.37 -5.55
N LYS A 377 24.89 14.65 -6.21
CA LYS A 377 26.23 15.15 -6.54
C LYS A 377 26.17 16.34 -7.50
N GLN A 378 25.27 16.31 -8.48
CA GLN A 378 25.00 17.44 -9.37
C GLN A 378 24.46 18.63 -8.60
N LEU A 379 23.38 18.45 -7.82
CA LEU A 379 22.79 19.54 -7.02
C LEU A 379 23.80 20.16 -6.05
N ALA A 380 24.72 19.37 -5.50
CA ALA A 380 25.76 19.84 -4.60
C ALA A 380 26.95 20.55 -5.28
N GLY A 381 26.94 20.71 -6.61
CA GLY A 381 28.05 21.32 -7.36
C GLY A 381 29.33 20.50 -7.31
N LYS A 382 29.20 19.17 -7.29
CA LYS A 382 30.35 18.24 -7.16
C LYS A 382 30.61 17.43 -8.43
N MET A 383 29.89 17.69 -9.51
CA MET A 383 30.18 17.12 -10.83
C MET A 383 31.30 17.92 -11.48
N LEU A 384 32.52 17.40 -11.46
CA LEU A 384 33.71 18.08 -11.96
C LEU A 384 33.78 18.03 -13.49
N ASP A 385 34.14 19.16 -14.09
CA ASP A 385 34.39 19.30 -15.52
C ASP A 385 35.79 18.76 -15.85
N PRO A 386 35.92 17.68 -16.65
CA PRO A 386 37.21 17.11 -17.01
C PRO A 386 38.05 18.03 -17.90
N ASP A 387 37.50 19.09 -18.50
CA ASP A 387 38.34 20.05 -19.26
C ASP A 387 39.23 20.92 -18.34
N TYR A 388 38.99 20.88 -17.03
CA TYR A 388 39.72 21.61 -16.00
C TYR A 388 40.43 20.66 -15.00
N GLU A 389 41.04 19.56 -15.46
CA GLU A 389 41.60 18.48 -14.60
C GLU A 389 42.52 18.90 -13.43
N ASP A 390 43.17 20.07 -13.49
CA ASP A 390 44.09 20.58 -12.47
C ASP A 390 43.43 21.48 -11.40
N GLU A 391 42.16 21.85 -11.59
CA GLU A 391 41.37 22.71 -10.71
C GLU A 391 40.06 21.97 -10.41
N ASP A 392 39.66 21.78 -9.14
CA ASP A 392 38.40 21.09 -8.78
C ASP A 392 37.16 21.92 -9.17
N VAL A 393 36.99 22.17 -10.48
CA VAL A 393 35.98 23.05 -11.07
C VAL A 393 34.77 22.21 -11.46
N PRO A 394 33.58 22.50 -10.89
CA PRO A 394 32.36 21.84 -11.31
C PRO A 394 31.91 22.32 -12.69
N TYR A 395 31.16 21.46 -13.38
CA TYR A 395 30.34 21.87 -14.51
C TYR A 395 29.40 23.01 -14.09
N VAL A 396 29.15 23.93 -15.01
CA VAL A 396 28.26 25.08 -14.82
C VAL A 396 26.79 24.65 -14.73
N ASN A 397 25.97 25.41 -13.99
CA ASN A 397 24.52 25.21 -13.94
C ASN A 397 23.80 26.09 -14.97
N GLU A 398 23.33 25.50 -16.07
CA GLU A 398 22.69 26.23 -17.18
C GLU A 398 21.38 26.93 -16.83
N ALA A 399 20.77 26.58 -15.69
CA ALA A 399 19.57 27.25 -15.17
C ALA A 399 19.87 28.64 -14.58
N HIS A 400 21.13 28.96 -14.29
CA HIS A 400 21.56 30.27 -13.79
C HIS A 400 21.97 31.18 -14.95
N GLU A 401 21.51 32.44 -14.96
CA GLU A 401 21.77 33.38 -16.07
C GLU A 401 23.25 33.76 -16.23
N ASP A 402 24.02 33.70 -15.13
CA ASP A 402 25.47 33.98 -15.08
C ASP A 402 26.25 32.73 -14.61
N ALA A 403 26.02 31.56 -15.21
CA ALA A 403 26.63 30.31 -14.73
C ALA A 403 28.13 30.13 -15.06
N ASP A 404 28.76 31.08 -15.76
CA ASP A 404 30.13 31.01 -16.26
C ASP A 404 31.20 31.35 -15.20
N GLU A 405 30.79 31.83 -14.03
CA GLU A 405 31.70 32.23 -12.95
C GLU A 405 31.80 31.23 -11.78
N GLU A 406 30.69 30.59 -11.39
CA GLU A 406 30.63 29.61 -10.28
C GLU A 406 29.38 28.72 -10.40
N PHE A 407 29.43 27.50 -9.86
CA PHE A 407 28.24 26.67 -9.73
C PHE A 407 27.28 27.25 -8.68
N VAL A 408 26.12 27.71 -9.13
CA VAL A 408 25.06 28.26 -8.29
C VAL A 408 23.75 27.52 -8.53
N VAL A 409 23.15 26.98 -7.47
CA VAL A 409 21.77 26.44 -7.52
C VAL A 409 20.80 27.61 -7.47
N VAL A 410 19.85 27.64 -8.41
CA VAL A 410 18.83 28.70 -8.46
C VAL A 410 17.61 28.27 -7.66
N TYR A 411 17.14 29.11 -6.76
CA TYR A 411 16.03 28.80 -5.85
C TYR A 411 14.81 29.70 -6.13
N GLU A 412 13.67 29.09 -6.46
CA GLU A 412 12.39 29.79 -6.67
C GLU A 412 11.32 29.29 -5.69
N PRO A 413 10.64 30.18 -4.96
CA PRO A 413 9.45 29.82 -4.21
C PRO A 413 8.27 29.59 -5.16
N VAL A 414 7.66 28.42 -5.10
CA VAL A 414 6.54 28.01 -5.96
C VAL A 414 5.29 27.74 -5.13
N GLU A 415 4.12 28.06 -5.68
CA GLU A 415 2.85 27.83 -4.99
C GLU A 415 2.46 26.34 -5.02
N VAL A 416 2.53 25.72 -6.20
CA VAL A 416 2.27 24.30 -6.45
C VAL A 416 3.26 23.78 -7.48
N VAL A 417 3.52 22.47 -7.47
CA VAL A 417 4.27 21.78 -8.52
C VAL A 417 3.25 21.18 -9.47
N ASN A 418 2.98 21.92 -10.56
CA ASN A 418 2.13 21.53 -11.68
C ASN A 418 2.78 22.07 -12.95
N TRP A 419 3.83 21.40 -13.40
CA TRP A 419 4.73 21.92 -14.42
C TRP A 419 4.71 21.10 -15.68
N PHE A 420 4.66 21.82 -16.80
CA PHE A 420 4.78 21.27 -18.13
C PHE A 420 5.62 22.19 -18.99
N GLU A 421 6.60 21.64 -19.70
CA GLU A 421 7.50 22.35 -20.59
C GLU A 421 6.74 23.21 -21.62
N GLN A 422 5.66 22.67 -22.18
CA GLN A 422 4.88 23.35 -23.21
C GLN A 422 3.72 24.18 -22.65
N ALA A 423 3.72 24.49 -21.35
CA ALA A 423 2.77 25.42 -20.75
C ALA A 423 2.69 26.73 -21.57
N PRO A 424 1.49 27.27 -21.87
CA PRO A 424 0.20 26.94 -21.25
C PRO A 424 -0.54 25.74 -21.89
N GLY A 425 0.14 24.89 -22.65
CA GLY A 425 -0.36 23.54 -22.96
C GLY A 425 -0.64 22.73 -21.69
N GLU A 426 -1.42 21.67 -21.81
CA GLU A 426 -1.89 20.86 -20.67
C GLU A 426 -1.29 19.45 -20.69
N ALA A 427 -0.84 18.95 -19.54
CA ALA A 427 -0.32 17.59 -19.37
C ALA A 427 -0.71 16.99 -18.00
N GLY A 428 -0.29 15.76 -17.69
CA GLY A 428 -0.50 15.16 -16.37
C GLY A 428 -1.96 14.95 -15.94
N ASN A 429 -2.20 14.94 -14.63
CA ASN A 429 -3.51 14.77 -13.98
C ASN A 429 -4.25 16.10 -13.76
N PHE A 430 -3.51 17.20 -13.57
CA PHE A 430 -4.03 18.49 -13.16
C PHE A 430 -3.94 19.50 -14.30
N ARG A 431 -4.98 19.49 -15.14
CA ARG A 431 -5.02 20.25 -16.40
C ARG A 431 -5.88 21.50 -16.32
N ALA A 432 -5.61 22.48 -17.18
CA ALA A 432 -6.35 23.75 -17.17
C ALA A 432 -7.85 23.55 -17.47
N GLY A 433 -8.21 22.57 -18.33
CA GLY A 433 -9.60 22.12 -18.53
C GLY A 433 -10.33 21.62 -17.27
N LEU A 434 -9.60 21.27 -16.21
CA LEU A 434 -10.12 20.88 -14.89
C LEU A 434 -9.94 21.98 -13.83
N GLY A 435 -9.45 23.16 -14.22
CA GLY A 435 -9.23 24.30 -13.32
C GLY A 435 -7.81 24.43 -12.75
N HIS A 436 -6.88 23.60 -13.20
CA HIS A 436 -5.48 23.59 -12.74
C HIS A 436 -4.55 23.95 -13.90
N GLU A 437 -4.19 25.23 -14.04
CA GLU A 437 -3.32 25.68 -15.12
C GLU A 437 -1.88 25.18 -14.92
N ASP A 438 -1.32 24.48 -15.92
CA ASP A 438 0.08 24.10 -15.97
C ASP A 438 0.98 25.34 -16.07
N LYS A 439 2.13 25.30 -15.40
CA LYS A 439 3.16 26.35 -15.47
C LYS A 439 4.44 25.83 -16.14
N PRO A 440 5.25 26.69 -16.76
CA PRO A 440 6.59 26.29 -17.17
C PRO A 440 7.42 25.91 -15.94
N PHE A 441 8.40 25.03 -16.13
CA PHE A 441 9.40 24.72 -15.12
C PHE A 441 10.20 26.00 -14.76
N PRO A 442 10.48 26.26 -13.47
CA PRO A 442 11.31 27.40 -13.09
C PRO A 442 12.70 27.30 -13.72
N TYR A 443 13.14 28.38 -14.39
CA TYR A 443 14.48 28.52 -15.00
C TYR A 443 14.86 27.46 -16.06
N LEU A 444 13.89 26.71 -16.59
CA LEU A 444 14.12 25.71 -17.64
C LEU A 444 13.31 26.03 -18.91
N PRO A 445 13.84 25.69 -20.11
CA PRO A 445 15.20 25.21 -20.33
C PRO A 445 16.22 26.29 -19.98
N GLY A 446 17.41 25.86 -19.58
CA GLY A 446 18.55 26.74 -19.36
C GLY A 446 19.03 27.39 -20.66
N TRP A 447 20.11 28.16 -20.59
CA TRP A 447 20.57 29.01 -21.68
C TRP A 447 20.95 28.30 -23.00
N ASN A 448 21.11 26.96 -23.00
CA ASN A 448 21.41 26.16 -24.18
C ASN A 448 20.14 25.66 -24.89
N GLU A 449 18.94 26.02 -24.40
CA GLU A 449 17.64 25.65 -24.98
C GLU A 449 17.44 24.12 -25.13
N VAL A 450 18.03 23.35 -24.22
CA VAL A 450 17.90 21.89 -24.10
C VAL A 450 17.18 21.54 -22.80
N HIS A 451 16.65 20.32 -22.71
CA HIS A 451 15.77 19.91 -21.61
C HIS A 451 16.20 18.59 -20.95
N ASP A 452 17.46 18.22 -21.14
CA ASP A 452 18.09 17.08 -20.47
C ASP A 452 19.01 17.54 -19.32
N GLY A 453 19.49 16.57 -18.53
CA GLY A 453 20.43 16.83 -17.44
C GLY A 453 19.84 17.63 -16.27
N VAL A 454 18.52 17.56 -16.08
CA VAL A 454 17.79 18.36 -15.09
C VAL A 454 17.79 17.67 -13.73
N VAL A 455 18.08 18.43 -12.67
CA VAL A 455 17.87 18.02 -11.28
C VAL A 455 17.17 19.15 -10.53
N ILE A 456 16.04 18.84 -9.89
CA ILE A 456 15.23 19.79 -9.13
C ILE A 456 15.04 19.26 -7.70
N GLU A 457 15.46 20.05 -6.73
CA GLU A 457 15.09 19.91 -5.32
C GLU A 457 13.76 20.63 -5.06
N ILE A 458 12.80 19.95 -4.45
CA ILE A 458 11.56 20.55 -3.95
C ILE A 458 11.52 20.29 -2.44
N ALA A 459 11.66 21.36 -1.66
CA ALA A 459 11.69 21.29 -0.20
C ALA A 459 10.55 22.10 0.44
N ALA A 460 9.90 21.52 1.45
CA ALA A 460 8.86 22.20 2.22
C ALA A 460 8.65 21.56 3.60
N TRP A 461 7.95 22.27 4.46
CA TRP A 461 7.30 21.77 5.65
C TRP A 461 5.83 21.52 5.34
N LEU A 462 5.36 20.28 5.49
CA LEU A 462 3.98 19.87 5.27
C LEU A 462 3.21 19.86 6.58
N GLU A 463 2.01 20.45 6.60
CA GLU A 463 1.07 20.33 7.73
C GLU A 463 0.37 18.98 7.66
N LEU A 464 0.87 18.00 8.42
CA LEU A 464 0.33 16.64 8.45
C LEU A 464 -0.50 16.43 9.72
N GLU A 465 -1.69 15.85 9.57
CA GLU A 465 -2.47 15.29 10.68
C GLU A 465 -1.86 13.96 11.14
N ALA A 466 -2.14 13.50 12.36
CA ALA A 466 -1.76 12.14 12.76
C ALA A 466 -2.50 11.13 11.85
N GLY A 467 -1.76 10.23 11.20
CA GLY A 467 -2.34 9.34 10.19
C GLY A 467 -1.34 8.87 9.13
N ALA A 468 -1.85 8.05 8.22
CA ALA A 468 -1.17 7.67 6.99
C ALA A 468 -1.46 8.69 5.88
N HIS A 469 -0.41 9.08 5.15
CA HIS A 469 -0.45 10.04 4.06
C HIS A 469 0.20 9.43 2.82
N LYS A 470 -0.45 9.56 1.67
CA LYS A 470 0.07 9.10 0.38
C LYS A 470 0.44 10.30 -0.47
N ILE A 471 1.73 10.45 -0.75
CA ILE A 471 2.27 11.49 -1.63
C ILE A 471 2.51 10.87 -3.00
N GLY A 472 2.08 11.56 -4.05
CA GLY A 472 2.23 11.13 -5.42
C GLY A 472 3.02 12.13 -6.26
N MET A 473 3.80 11.61 -7.20
CA MET A 473 4.49 12.37 -8.24
C MET A 473 4.06 11.85 -9.61
N ASN A 474 3.75 12.75 -10.54
CA ASN A 474 3.47 12.40 -11.93
C ASN A 474 4.53 13.02 -12.85
N GLY A 475 5.38 12.21 -13.47
CA GLY A 475 6.47 12.68 -14.33
C GLY A 475 7.23 11.54 -15.02
N GLU A 476 8.19 11.89 -15.89
CA GLU A 476 9.05 10.91 -16.61
C GLU A 476 10.43 10.72 -15.98
N GLY A 477 10.78 11.56 -15.01
CA GLY A 477 12.05 11.55 -14.30
C GLY A 477 12.06 10.61 -13.09
N GLY A 478 13.25 10.40 -12.56
CA GLY A 478 13.49 9.66 -11.33
C GLY A 478 13.36 10.57 -10.13
N TRP A 479 13.29 9.97 -8.95
CA TRP A 479 13.18 10.73 -7.72
C TRP A 479 13.77 10.04 -6.50
N LYS A 480 14.09 10.86 -5.50
CA LYS A 480 14.38 10.45 -4.11
C LYS A 480 13.56 11.34 -3.18
N VAL A 481 12.81 10.74 -2.26
CA VAL A 481 12.02 11.46 -1.25
C VAL A 481 12.62 11.22 0.13
N SER A 482 12.78 12.28 0.92
CA SER A 482 13.36 12.23 2.26
C SER A 482 12.54 13.04 3.27
N GLY A 483 12.43 12.53 4.49
CA GLY A 483 11.88 13.22 5.65
C GLY A 483 12.97 14.08 6.29
N GLY A 484 13.05 15.34 5.87
CA GLY A 484 14.11 16.27 6.21
C GLY A 484 14.29 17.32 5.10
N THR A 485 15.03 18.38 5.40
CA THR A 485 15.34 19.44 4.42
C THR A 485 16.67 19.23 3.68
N GLY A 486 17.39 18.15 3.95
CA GLY A 486 18.70 17.85 3.35
C GLY A 486 18.83 16.41 2.84
N PRO A 487 19.96 16.07 2.19
CA PRO A 487 20.18 14.77 1.55
C PRO A 487 20.28 13.58 2.52
N ASP A 488 20.59 13.87 3.79
CA ASP A 488 20.72 12.89 4.88
C ASP A 488 19.40 12.71 5.69
N GLY A 489 18.29 13.26 5.19
CA GLY A 489 16.97 13.04 5.79
C GLY A 489 16.57 11.57 5.80
N ILE A 490 15.56 11.20 6.58
CA ILE A 490 15.05 9.83 6.63
C ILE A 490 14.60 9.44 5.23
N LEU A 491 15.21 8.42 4.62
CA LEU A 491 14.85 7.98 3.28
C LEU A 491 13.41 7.44 3.29
N ILE A 492 12.53 8.07 2.50
CA ILE A 492 11.13 7.66 2.36
C ILE A 492 10.97 6.74 1.14
N GLY A 493 11.70 7.02 0.07
CA GLY A 493 11.71 6.16 -1.12
C GLY A 493 12.61 6.70 -2.23
N THR A 494 12.91 5.84 -3.19
CA THR A 494 13.71 6.13 -4.38
C THR A 494 13.12 5.41 -5.59
N PHE A 495 13.10 6.11 -6.72
CA PHE A 495 12.83 5.57 -8.04
C PHE A 495 13.91 6.07 -9.01
N ASP A 496 14.88 5.21 -9.31
CA ASP A 496 16.08 5.59 -10.06
C ASP A 496 16.70 4.37 -10.75
N ASN A 497 17.84 4.55 -11.42
CA ASN A 497 18.55 3.47 -12.12
C ASN A 497 19.61 2.75 -11.26
N SER A 498 19.60 2.87 -9.92
CA SER A 498 20.63 2.30 -9.05
C SER A 498 20.50 0.78 -8.83
N THR A 499 19.27 0.24 -8.87
CA THR A 499 18.96 -1.18 -8.62
C THR A 499 18.96 -2.05 -9.88
N MET A 500 19.55 -1.54 -10.98
CA MET A 500 19.65 -2.26 -12.25
C MET A 500 20.55 -3.48 -12.16
N LEU A 501 19.98 -4.66 -12.44
CA LEU A 501 20.77 -5.87 -12.64
C LEU A 501 21.56 -5.78 -13.96
N PRO A 502 22.84 -6.17 -13.99
CA PRO A 502 23.57 -6.38 -15.24
C PRO A 502 23.10 -7.68 -15.92
N GLY A 503 22.62 -7.61 -17.18
CA GLY A 503 22.22 -8.78 -17.97
C GLY A 503 21.53 -8.44 -19.30
N GLU A 504 21.52 -9.39 -20.25
CA GLU A 504 20.96 -9.25 -21.61
C GLU A 504 19.41 -9.18 -21.68
N ASP A 505 18.70 -9.46 -20.57
CA ASP A 505 17.23 -9.63 -20.53
C ASP A 505 16.43 -8.45 -19.94
N ASN A 506 17.04 -7.27 -19.85
CA ASN A 506 16.35 -6.06 -19.42
C ASN A 506 15.42 -5.54 -20.55
N ILE A 507 14.22 -6.13 -20.73
CA ILE A 507 13.22 -5.75 -21.76
C ILE A 507 11.86 -5.32 -21.17
N LEU A 508 11.33 -4.19 -21.67
CA LEU A 508 9.91 -4.05 -21.98
C LEU A 508 9.74 -3.44 -23.38
N GLY A 509 9.33 -4.31 -24.31
CA GLY A 509 8.70 -3.93 -25.57
C GLY A 509 9.61 -3.82 -26.81
N THR A 510 9.96 -4.97 -27.39
CA THR A 510 10.30 -5.22 -28.81
C THR A 510 11.31 -4.28 -29.50
N ASP A 511 12.42 -4.89 -29.95
CA ASP A 511 13.59 -4.36 -30.69
C ASP A 511 14.75 -3.76 -29.87
N ASP A 512 15.87 -4.50 -29.95
CA ASP A 512 17.30 -4.15 -29.90
C ASP A 512 17.93 -3.52 -28.62
N ASP A 513 18.58 -4.39 -27.84
CA ASP A 513 19.88 -4.22 -27.15
C ASP A 513 20.14 -3.02 -26.20
N VAL A 514 19.12 -2.43 -25.57
CA VAL A 514 19.34 -1.44 -24.50
C VAL A 514 18.85 -1.99 -23.15
N PRO A 515 19.68 -2.00 -22.09
CA PRO A 515 19.22 -2.32 -20.75
C PRO A 515 18.06 -1.40 -20.36
N LEU A 516 16.88 -1.96 -20.03
CA LEU A 516 15.80 -1.29 -19.31
C LEU A 516 16.36 -0.37 -18.24
N LYS A 517 16.30 0.93 -18.48
CA LYS A 517 16.39 1.91 -17.41
C LYS A 517 15.00 2.05 -16.80
N LEU A 518 14.90 2.11 -15.47
CA LEU A 518 13.67 2.41 -14.73
C LEU A 518 13.25 3.84 -15.09
N VAL A 519 14.24 4.69 -15.40
CA VAL A 519 14.09 6.10 -15.75
C VAL A 519 14.95 6.47 -16.98
N PRO A 520 14.41 7.16 -18.00
CA PRO A 520 13.05 7.67 -18.07
C PRO A 520 12.04 6.59 -18.47
N THR A 521 10.85 6.63 -17.87
CA THR A 521 9.72 5.77 -18.25
C THR A 521 9.20 6.16 -19.64
N TYR A 522 8.58 5.22 -20.37
CA TYR A 522 8.10 5.46 -21.74
C TYR A 522 7.05 6.60 -21.84
N PHE A 523 6.27 6.80 -20.78
CA PHE A 523 5.35 7.93 -20.56
C PHE A 523 5.41 8.38 -19.10
N PRO A 524 4.89 9.57 -18.76
CA PRO A 524 4.76 10.01 -17.37
C PRO A 524 3.82 9.07 -16.61
N LEU A 525 4.21 8.69 -15.39
CA LEU A 525 3.44 7.77 -14.55
C LEU A 525 3.23 8.38 -13.17
N ASP A 526 2.13 8.00 -12.51
CA ASP A 526 2.00 8.26 -11.08
C ASP A 526 2.86 7.30 -10.29
N GLN A 527 3.63 7.86 -9.38
CA GLN A 527 4.49 7.12 -8.48
C GLN A 527 4.23 7.62 -7.07
N TYR A 528 4.30 6.72 -6.09
CA TYR A 528 3.78 7.01 -4.76
C TYR A 528 4.77 6.63 -3.67
N VAL A 529 4.75 7.42 -2.60
CA VAL A 529 5.33 7.05 -1.31
C VAL A 529 4.27 7.17 -0.23
N ASN A 530 4.31 6.28 0.75
CA ASN A 530 3.43 6.32 1.91
C ASN A 530 4.23 6.73 3.14
N ILE A 531 3.67 7.67 3.90
CA ILE A 531 4.25 8.20 5.13
C ILE A 531 3.24 7.97 6.25
N VAL A 532 3.70 7.62 7.43
CA VAL A 532 2.88 7.65 8.63
C VAL A 532 3.49 8.62 9.64
N VAL A 533 2.65 9.44 10.26
CA VAL A 533 3.00 10.28 11.40
C VAL A 533 2.05 10.01 12.55
N THR A 534 2.57 9.86 13.77
CA THR A 534 1.75 9.55 14.95
C THR A 534 1.24 10.80 15.66
N GLU A 535 1.83 11.96 15.37
CA GLU A 535 1.44 13.25 15.95
C GLU A 535 1.29 14.29 14.84
N ALA A 536 0.21 15.07 14.89
CA ALA A 536 0.00 16.16 13.94
C ALA A 536 1.08 17.25 14.09
N GLY A 537 1.47 17.90 13.00
CA GLY A 537 2.46 18.98 13.02
C GLY A 537 3.04 19.29 11.65
N MET A 538 4.06 20.16 11.63
CA MET A 538 4.81 20.48 10.41
C MET A 538 5.97 19.49 10.26
N TYR A 539 5.96 18.69 9.20
CA TYR A 539 7.03 17.73 8.90
C TYR A 539 7.83 18.17 7.67
N PRO A 540 9.16 18.16 7.73
CA PRO A 540 9.99 18.51 6.58
C PRO A 540 9.96 17.38 5.55
N ILE A 541 9.78 17.74 4.29
CA ILE A 541 9.88 16.86 3.13
C ILE A 541 10.87 17.47 2.13
N ARG A 542 11.64 16.60 1.50
CA ARG A 542 12.48 16.93 0.35
C ARG A 542 12.27 15.90 -0.75
N VAL A 543 11.88 16.37 -1.92
CA VAL A 543 11.79 15.59 -3.16
C VAL A 543 12.92 16.05 -4.06
N LEU A 544 13.87 15.17 -4.34
CA LEU A 544 14.84 15.36 -5.41
C LEU A 544 14.31 14.67 -6.65
N TRP A 545 13.93 15.42 -7.67
CA TRP A 545 13.48 14.90 -8.95
C TRP A 545 14.55 15.14 -10.02
N PHE A 546 14.75 14.22 -10.94
CA PHE A 546 15.81 14.33 -11.94
C PHE A 546 15.47 13.64 -13.26
N GLN A 547 15.92 14.21 -14.37
CA GLN A 547 15.66 13.68 -15.69
C GLN A 547 16.82 13.92 -16.66
N SER A 548 17.26 12.81 -17.27
CA SER A 548 18.41 12.79 -18.15
C SER A 548 18.10 13.03 -19.62
N ARG A 549 16.84 12.99 -20.06
CA ARG A 549 16.39 13.27 -21.45
C ARG A 549 14.86 13.19 -21.55
N HIS A 550 14.28 13.76 -22.61
CA HIS A 550 12.88 13.53 -22.99
C HIS A 550 12.61 12.08 -23.41
N ASN A 551 11.41 11.57 -23.12
CA ASN A 551 10.92 10.32 -23.70
C ASN A 551 9.81 10.56 -24.73
N LYS A 552 8.87 9.62 -24.91
CA LYS A 552 7.87 9.66 -26.00
C LYS A 552 6.77 10.70 -25.79
N ALA A 553 6.59 11.26 -24.60
CA ALA A 553 5.63 12.33 -24.38
C ALA A 553 6.10 13.64 -25.05
N PRO A 554 5.16 14.55 -25.37
CA PRO A 554 5.47 15.77 -26.12
C PRO A 554 6.33 16.79 -25.35
N GLY A 555 6.63 16.60 -24.06
CA GLY A 555 7.52 17.48 -23.31
C GLY A 555 7.67 17.04 -21.86
N LEU A 556 8.60 17.66 -21.17
CA LEU A 556 8.87 17.42 -19.75
C LEU A 556 7.66 17.82 -18.89
N GLN A 557 7.27 16.98 -17.93
CA GLN A 557 6.23 17.30 -16.95
C GLN A 557 6.53 16.76 -15.54
N LEU A 558 6.04 17.49 -14.53
CA LEU A 558 6.12 17.12 -13.12
C LEU A 558 4.94 17.70 -12.33
N GLU A 559 4.23 16.82 -11.63
CA GLU A 559 3.19 17.19 -10.67
C GLU A 559 3.53 16.59 -9.29
N LEU A 560 3.26 17.34 -8.21
CA LEU A 560 3.35 16.85 -6.83
C LEU A 560 2.00 16.98 -6.12
N PHE A 561 1.47 15.86 -5.66
CA PHE A 561 0.13 15.78 -5.09
C PHE A 561 0.07 14.84 -3.89
N THR A 562 -1.07 14.87 -3.21
CA THR A 562 -1.43 13.93 -2.15
C THR A 562 -2.72 13.21 -2.53
N VAL A 563 -2.93 12.01 -2.00
CA VAL A 563 -4.19 11.29 -2.16
C VAL A 563 -4.95 11.31 -0.84
N LYS A 564 -6.14 11.93 -0.86
CA LYS A 564 -7.07 12.00 0.28
C LYS A 564 -8.49 11.81 -0.24
N ASP A 565 -9.34 11.10 0.50
CA ASP A 565 -10.72 10.76 0.09
C ASP A 565 -10.82 10.25 -1.37
N ARG A 566 -9.87 9.37 -1.74
CA ARG A 566 -9.78 8.76 -3.08
C ARG A 566 -9.59 9.75 -4.24
N ALA A 567 -9.28 11.00 -3.96
CA ALA A 567 -8.97 12.02 -4.95
C ALA A 567 -7.51 12.48 -4.81
N LYS A 568 -6.95 13.00 -5.91
CA LYS A 568 -5.64 13.64 -5.91
C LYS A 568 -5.80 15.13 -5.65
N HIS A 569 -4.94 15.66 -4.80
CA HIS A 569 -4.93 17.08 -4.42
C HIS A 569 -3.50 17.62 -4.58
N LEU A 570 -3.31 18.63 -5.42
CA LEU A 570 -2.01 19.31 -5.56
C LEU A 570 -1.55 19.82 -4.19
N ILE A 571 -0.30 19.53 -3.82
CA ILE A 571 0.23 20.01 -2.55
C ILE A 571 0.26 21.54 -2.57
N ASN A 572 -0.26 22.13 -1.49
CA ASN A 572 -0.38 23.57 -1.26
C ASN A 572 -1.34 24.32 -2.20
N ASP A 573 -2.22 23.63 -2.94
CA ASP A 573 -3.30 24.31 -3.68
C ASP A 573 -4.28 24.97 -2.71
N SER A 574 -4.23 26.30 -2.64
CA SER A 574 -5.04 27.10 -1.73
C SER A 574 -6.54 27.10 -2.07
N LYS A 575 -6.91 26.65 -3.27
CA LYS A 575 -8.30 26.53 -3.72
C LYS A 575 -8.93 25.21 -3.29
N ASP A 576 -8.12 24.26 -2.86
CA ASP A 576 -8.54 22.93 -2.44
C ASP A 576 -8.41 22.79 -0.91
N SER A 577 -9.55 22.66 -0.22
CA SER A 577 -9.56 22.51 1.24
C SER A 577 -8.97 21.18 1.73
N MET A 578 -8.83 20.20 0.85
CA MET A 578 -8.27 18.88 1.17
C MET A 578 -6.78 18.79 0.88
N ALA A 579 -6.22 19.78 0.16
CA ALA A 579 -4.79 19.85 -0.11
C ALA A 579 -3.99 20.06 1.18
N ILE A 580 -2.90 19.30 1.30
CA ILE A 580 -1.91 19.50 2.36
C ILE A 580 -1.25 20.86 2.14
N LYS A 581 -1.26 21.70 3.19
CA LYS A 581 -0.59 23.01 3.14
C LYS A 581 0.91 22.83 3.28
N ALA A 582 1.67 23.70 2.60
CA ALA A 582 3.12 23.67 2.62
C ALA A 582 3.74 25.04 2.92
N TRP A 583 4.90 25.02 3.58
CA TRP A 583 5.71 26.21 3.86
C TRP A 583 7.16 25.93 3.53
N TYR A 584 7.80 26.79 2.74
CA TYR A 584 9.23 26.67 2.48
C TYR A 584 10.09 27.30 3.57
N GLU A 585 9.51 28.20 4.37
CA GLU A 585 10.15 28.81 5.53
C GLU A 585 9.14 28.85 6.68
N ILE A 586 9.53 28.35 7.85
CA ILE A 586 8.68 28.34 9.04
C ILE A 586 9.32 29.13 10.17
N VAL A 587 8.48 29.80 10.95
CA VAL A 587 8.85 30.34 12.25
C VAL A 587 8.10 29.54 13.31
N GLU A 588 8.82 28.76 14.10
CA GLU A 588 8.22 27.95 15.16
C GLU A 588 7.45 28.81 16.16
N ALA A 589 6.25 28.36 16.54
CA ALA A 589 5.52 28.99 17.62
C ALA A 589 6.12 28.58 18.97
N GLU A 590 6.27 29.53 19.87
CA GLU A 590 6.76 29.25 21.21
C GLU A 590 5.82 28.27 21.94
N LEU A 591 6.36 27.09 22.31
CA LEU A 591 5.66 26.09 23.11
C LEU A 591 5.45 26.63 24.54
N LYS A 592 4.28 27.24 24.76
CA LYS A 592 3.85 27.66 26.10
C LYS A 592 3.47 26.45 26.95
N VAL A 593 4.39 25.98 27.78
CA VAL A 593 4.14 24.88 28.73
C VAL A 593 3.10 25.34 29.78
N PRO A 594 1.98 24.61 29.96
CA PRO A 594 1.00 24.96 30.96
C PRO A 594 1.63 25.00 32.34
N SER A 595 1.46 26.12 33.02
CA SER A 595 1.88 26.28 34.40
C SER A 595 0.75 26.94 35.17
N ILE A 596 0.64 26.60 36.45
CA ILE A 596 -0.25 27.27 37.38
C ILE A 596 0.53 27.52 38.65
N SER A 597 0.46 28.74 39.16
CA SER A 597 1.02 29.12 40.44
C SER A 597 -0.04 29.84 41.25
N ILE A 598 0.02 29.62 42.56
CA ILE A 598 -0.86 30.25 43.53
C ILE A 598 -0.01 30.98 44.55
N ARG A 599 -0.33 32.25 44.81
CA ARG A 599 0.28 33.01 45.89
C ARG A 599 -0.79 33.75 46.68
N ARG A 600 -0.42 34.10 47.91
CA ARG A 600 -1.22 35.00 48.73
C ARG A 600 -0.73 36.44 48.51
N ASP A 601 -1.66 37.35 48.27
CA ASP A 601 -1.39 38.79 48.26
C ASP A 601 -2.35 39.49 49.23
N GLY A 602 -1.83 39.83 50.42
CA GLY A 602 -2.62 40.34 51.53
C GLY A 602 -3.77 39.40 51.96
N GLY A 603 -5.00 39.92 51.86
CA GLY A 603 -6.23 39.17 52.16
C GLY A 603 -6.81 38.37 50.99
N LYS A 604 -6.11 38.34 49.84
CA LYS A 604 -6.57 37.72 48.59
C LYS A 604 -5.65 36.57 48.16
N VAL A 605 -6.16 35.75 47.25
CA VAL A 605 -5.43 34.67 46.57
C VAL A 605 -5.23 35.09 45.12
N VAL A 606 -4.00 35.03 44.61
CA VAL A 606 -3.68 35.32 43.21
C VAL A 606 -3.27 34.03 42.53
N ILE A 607 -3.89 33.74 41.40
CA ILE A 607 -3.61 32.60 40.54
C ILE A 607 -3.01 33.14 39.25
N GLU A 608 -1.82 32.67 38.90
CA GLU A 608 -1.16 32.94 37.62
C GLU A 608 -1.06 31.63 36.86
N TRP A 609 -1.40 31.65 35.57
CA TRP A 609 -1.28 30.50 34.71
C TRP A 609 -0.81 30.85 33.28
N ILE A 610 -0.34 29.81 32.59
CA ILE A 610 -0.06 29.76 31.14
C ILE A 610 -0.94 28.66 30.54
N GLY A 611 -1.58 28.89 29.39
CA GLY A 611 -2.60 28.01 28.81
C GLY A 611 -4.04 28.33 29.25
N THR A 612 -4.93 27.34 29.27
CA THR A 612 -6.33 27.50 29.72
C THR A 612 -6.48 27.10 31.19
N LEU A 613 -6.98 27.99 32.03
CA LEU A 613 -7.34 27.68 33.41
C LEU A 613 -8.67 26.92 33.42
N GLN A 614 -8.65 25.71 33.96
CA GLN A 614 -9.85 24.92 34.24
C GLN A 614 -10.10 24.82 35.74
N ALA A 615 -11.36 24.77 36.14
CA ALA A 615 -11.77 24.57 37.54
C ALA A 615 -12.80 23.44 37.70
N ALA A 616 -12.80 22.84 38.89
CA ALA A 616 -13.73 21.78 39.28
C ALA A 616 -14.07 21.83 40.78
N GLY A 617 -15.23 21.29 41.13
CA GLY A 617 -15.63 21.09 42.54
C GLY A 617 -14.94 19.90 43.22
N SER A 618 -14.36 18.98 42.45
CA SER A 618 -13.59 17.82 42.92
C SER A 618 -12.25 17.72 42.20
N VAL A 619 -11.27 17.06 42.81
CA VAL A 619 -9.94 16.86 42.21
C VAL A 619 -9.98 15.99 40.94
N ASN A 620 -11.05 15.22 40.74
CA ASN A 620 -11.22 14.35 39.58
C ASN A 620 -12.15 14.95 38.51
N GLY A 621 -12.57 16.20 38.65
CA GLY A 621 -13.54 16.85 37.76
C GLY A 621 -15.00 16.68 38.19
N PRO A 622 -15.98 16.93 37.29
CA PRO A 622 -15.76 17.37 35.90
C PRO A 622 -15.08 18.74 35.83
N TRP A 623 -14.17 18.91 34.88
CA TRP A 623 -13.41 20.14 34.67
C TRP A 623 -14.13 21.04 33.67
N GLY A 624 -14.23 22.33 33.98
CA GLY A 624 -14.75 23.35 33.06
C GLY A 624 -13.74 24.46 32.84
N ASP A 625 -13.69 24.98 31.62
CA ASP A 625 -12.86 26.14 31.26
C ASP A 625 -13.33 27.38 32.01
N VAL A 626 -12.37 28.11 32.57
CA VAL A 626 -12.59 29.36 33.29
C VAL A 626 -12.14 30.55 32.45
N ALA A 627 -10.89 30.54 32.00
CA ALA A 627 -10.28 31.61 31.20
C ALA A 627 -8.97 31.16 30.55
N ASP A 628 -8.59 31.79 29.45
CA ASP A 628 -7.26 31.63 28.86
C ASP A 628 -6.20 32.50 29.58
N ASP A 629 -4.93 32.28 29.25
CA ASP A 629 -3.78 32.95 29.87
C ASP A 629 -3.67 34.44 29.56
N SER A 630 -4.47 34.97 28.62
CA SER A 630 -4.60 36.43 28.43
C SER A 630 -5.26 37.10 29.64
N SER A 631 -5.99 36.33 30.46
CA SER A 631 -6.65 36.77 31.69
C SER A 631 -5.84 36.52 32.96
N SER A 632 -4.61 36.01 32.84
CA SER A 632 -3.69 35.77 33.95
C SER A 632 -2.96 37.08 34.33
N PRO A 633 -2.84 37.46 35.62
CA PRO A 633 -3.33 36.79 36.83
C PRO A 633 -4.83 37.01 37.14
N MET A 634 -5.45 36.02 37.80
CA MET A 634 -6.78 36.13 38.42
C MET A 634 -6.64 36.28 39.94
N THR A 635 -7.51 37.10 40.54
CA THR A 635 -7.55 37.29 41.99
C THR A 635 -8.86 36.79 42.58
N LEU A 636 -8.79 35.94 43.60
CA LEU A 636 -9.92 35.36 44.33
C LEU A 636 -9.94 35.84 45.79
N THR A 637 -11.12 35.75 46.41
CA THR A 637 -11.31 36.02 47.84
C THR A 637 -11.43 34.70 48.63
N PRO A 638 -10.90 34.60 49.86
CA PRO A 638 -10.88 33.34 50.63
C PRO A 638 -12.24 32.85 51.13
N ASP A 639 -13.30 33.65 50.98
CA ASP A 639 -14.69 33.33 51.36
C ASP A 639 -15.45 32.57 50.26
N GLN A 640 -14.83 32.33 49.10
CA GLN A 640 -15.38 31.53 48.02
C GLN A 640 -15.37 30.02 48.33
N ALA A 641 -16.22 29.27 47.64
CA ALA A 641 -16.25 27.82 47.74
C ALA A 641 -14.90 27.21 47.33
N LYS A 642 -14.49 26.14 48.02
CA LYS A 642 -13.29 25.38 47.65
C LYS A 642 -13.43 24.86 46.22
N GLN A 643 -12.43 25.13 45.38
CA GLN A 643 -12.31 24.61 44.03
C GLN A 643 -10.92 24.02 43.80
N PHE A 644 -10.81 23.18 42.79
CA PHE A 644 -9.56 22.67 42.26
C PHE A 644 -9.31 23.34 40.92
N GLY A 645 -8.08 23.80 40.67
CA GLY A 645 -7.69 24.45 39.42
C GLY A 645 -6.55 23.71 38.76
N ARG A 646 -6.55 23.65 37.43
CA ARG A 646 -5.42 23.18 36.61
C ARG A 646 -5.23 24.10 35.42
N ALA A 647 -3.99 24.27 34.99
CA ALA A 647 -3.69 24.86 33.69
C ALA A 647 -3.52 23.73 32.68
N VAL A 648 -4.22 23.81 31.56
CA VAL A 648 -4.07 22.89 30.44
C VAL A 648 -3.55 23.63 29.22
N ARG A 649 -3.01 22.90 28.25
CA ARG A 649 -2.55 23.48 26.99
C ARG A 649 -3.73 24.16 26.29
N LYS A 650 -3.45 25.30 25.65
CA LYS A 650 -4.42 26.01 24.82
C LYS A 650 -4.80 25.18 23.61
#